data_AF-A0A6H2H7E9-F1
#
_entry.id   AF-A0A6H2H7E9-F1
#
_cell.length_a   1.000
_cell.length_b   1.000
_cell.length_c   1.000
_cell.angle_alpha   90.00
_cell.angle_beta   90.00
_cell.angle_gamma   90.00
#
_symmetry.space_group_name_H-M   'P 1'
#
loop_
_entity.id
_entity.type
_entity.pdbx_description
1 polymer ?
#
loop_
_entity_poly.entity_id
_entity_poly.type
_entity_poly.pdbx_seq_one_letter_code
_entity_poly.pdbx_strand_id
1 'polypeptide(L)'
;MKTKNKKNIAHPLNQLATALFGIALLQASAAQAQGVGIASMGATGGLQIPSAYVLGSGEMALSFGDYQNPKLGDFSRHQNFTLGFGVLPGVELFGRFAEYTNPNKDADGARNANGPRDISANIKWQLPIDLPGLPKLAIGASDLSGGAVYFKSQYAVASDQYGPLRWSLGYARGTPSLGRIGNPKVLDGLFGGGELKLGTSRATLLAESDGTQRHAGLRYYSDQISWLGDSQLVGTVQRSFGATTFSGQAADSTNFNVSLILPMGTSDAKRQAKANASKPLPALSVLPAMSDLSTADAGMSATAADRMDDLARLLRSIGLDRIRIGMLGQQLVVEYENYRYLHNEADALGLVLGLAVETAPAGTSRVHAITRKVGQIVLETSVDALAYQAFLRDGDASLVRSSMGSGRLPGYDDSGVQWAQGNAGAGSRKSWLRLQIRPLLNYTLGTEYGAFDYSLAAQLRSTVGLWRGAELYTDVVQRVSNSRNVEPAGIFASSRQTNGLQTVALQQSFWLGERSFTSVGAGRYNYTDRGAEGESILFLPWNDDSLHVRGSYMQHQADVLPRVLEAYSGSYRWRMNTTTWLEAGYQQYTDRSTGPSVAFTRWFGDVALQLFARKGGSATFVGLSLTVPLTPREGMGAGLIQVSGNPSYTQSIRTQRTSALVTGNFIANDAVRPVALNYQPEVELLNSGRIAPSYIKDQLQRMRESFYLFGRDKLN
;
A
#
# COMPACT_ATOMS: atom_id res chain seq x y z
N MET A 1 -12.97 -70.31 58.10
CA MET A 1 -11.68 -70.32 57.38
C MET A 1 -11.79 -69.38 56.17
N LYS A 2 -11.09 -68.24 56.21
CA LYS A 2 -10.80 -67.23 55.14
C LYS A 2 -11.94 -66.73 54.20
N THR A 3 -12.52 -65.61 54.63
CA THR A 3 -12.89 -64.38 53.89
C THR A 3 -12.72 -64.29 52.36
N LYS A 4 -13.77 -63.85 51.65
CA LYS A 4 -13.72 -62.70 50.73
C LYS A 4 -15.12 -62.13 50.45
N ASN A 5 -15.19 -60.80 50.49
CA ASN A 5 -16.37 -59.97 50.61
C ASN A 5 -16.86 -59.47 49.23
N LYS A 6 -18.17 -59.28 49.09
CA LYS A 6 -18.88 -58.79 47.90
C LYS A 6 -18.39 -57.41 47.45
N LYS A 7 -18.24 -57.22 46.13
CA LYS A 7 -18.44 -55.91 45.47
C LYS A 7 -19.12 -56.09 44.12
N ASN A 8 -20.20 -55.33 43.94
CA ASN A 8 -21.09 -55.26 42.79
C ASN A 8 -20.36 -54.83 41.51
N ILE A 9 -20.71 -55.47 40.39
CA ILE A 9 -20.48 -54.96 39.03
C ILE A 9 -21.87 -54.82 38.41
N ALA A 10 -22.27 -53.58 38.14
CA ALA A 10 -23.42 -53.26 37.31
C ALA A 10 -22.95 -52.26 36.25
N HIS A 11 -22.96 -52.68 34.99
CA HIS A 11 -23.18 -51.76 33.87
C HIS A 11 -24.65 -51.30 33.90
N PRO A 12 -24.95 -50.07 33.46
CA PRO A 12 -25.43 -49.99 32.09
C PRO A 12 -24.97 -48.75 31.31
N LEU A 13 -25.06 -48.88 29.99
CA LEU A 13 -25.14 -47.81 29.01
C LEU A 13 -26.11 -46.71 29.49
N ASN A 14 -25.63 -45.48 29.65
CA ASN A 14 -26.39 -44.22 29.50
C ASN A 14 -25.55 -43.02 29.98
N GLN A 15 -24.60 -42.52 29.18
CA GLN A 15 -24.06 -41.14 29.30
C GLN A 15 -23.51 -40.62 27.95
N LEU A 16 -24.23 -40.87 26.85
CA LEU A 16 -23.87 -40.34 25.52
C LEU A 16 -25.04 -39.62 24.82
N ALA A 17 -26.13 -39.31 25.55
CA ALA A 17 -27.38 -38.82 24.96
C ALA A 17 -27.97 -37.58 25.65
N THR A 18 -27.18 -36.77 26.36
CA THR A 18 -27.70 -35.57 27.05
C THR A 18 -26.78 -34.36 26.93
N ALA A 19 -26.35 -34.06 25.70
CA ALA A 19 -25.81 -32.75 25.32
C ALA A 19 -26.21 -32.33 23.88
N LEU A 20 -27.22 -33.00 23.30
CA LEU A 20 -27.58 -32.89 21.88
C LEU A 20 -29.02 -32.39 21.61
N PHE A 21 -29.75 -31.92 22.62
CA PHE A 21 -31.12 -31.42 22.45
C PHE A 21 -31.35 -30.09 23.18
N GLY A 22 -30.55 -29.08 22.81
CA GLY A 22 -30.74 -27.69 23.23
C GLY A 22 -30.46 -26.66 22.13
N ILE A 23 -30.33 -27.08 20.86
CA ILE A 23 -29.99 -26.21 19.70
C ILE A 23 -31.20 -25.96 18.79
N ALA A 24 -32.37 -26.53 19.09
CA ALA A 24 -33.59 -26.24 18.35
C ALA A 24 -34.36 -25.09 19.00
N LEU A 25 -33.90 -23.84 18.80
CA LEU A 25 -34.68 -22.58 18.82
C LEU A 25 -33.72 -21.37 18.76
N LEU A 26 -32.98 -21.24 17.67
CA LEU A 26 -32.40 -19.95 17.26
C LEU A 26 -32.91 -19.66 15.86
N GLN A 27 -33.95 -18.83 15.81
CA GLN A 27 -34.53 -18.34 14.57
C GLN A 27 -33.44 -17.79 13.66
N ALA A 28 -33.56 -18.12 12.38
CA ALA A 28 -32.72 -17.65 11.29
C ALA A 28 -32.76 -16.12 11.19
N SER A 29 -31.95 -15.47 12.03
CA SER A 29 -31.54 -14.09 11.84
C SER A 29 -30.62 -14.09 10.63
N ALA A 30 -30.88 -13.23 9.65
CA ALA A 30 -29.99 -13.04 8.50
C ALA A 30 -28.53 -12.99 8.99
N ALA A 31 -27.75 -14.03 8.66
CA ALA A 31 -26.43 -14.22 9.21
C ALA A 31 -25.51 -13.13 8.63
N GLN A 32 -25.37 -12.02 9.35
CA GLN A 32 -24.26 -11.11 9.10
C GLN A 32 -22.96 -11.93 9.22
N ALA A 33 -22.19 -11.95 8.14
CA ALA A 33 -20.88 -12.60 8.10
C ALA A 33 -20.05 -12.11 9.30
N GLN A 34 -19.53 -13.06 10.06
CA GLN A 34 -18.70 -12.76 11.22
C GLN A 34 -17.35 -12.24 10.75
N GLY A 35 -16.86 -11.16 11.37
CA GLY A 35 -15.58 -10.55 11.00
C GLY A 35 -14.41 -11.53 11.12
N VAL A 36 -13.30 -11.22 10.46
CA VAL A 36 -12.07 -12.01 10.57
C VAL A 36 -11.23 -11.44 11.72
N GLY A 37 -10.87 -12.27 12.70
CA GLY A 37 -9.99 -11.85 13.79
C GLY A 37 -8.52 -12.18 13.51
N ILE A 38 -7.62 -11.53 14.25
CA ILE A 38 -6.18 -11.78 14.17
C ILE A 38 -5.75 -12.58 15.40
N ALA A 39 -5.10 -13.72 15.18
CA ALA A 39 -4.48 -14.51 16.23
C ALA A 39 -3.15 -13.88 16.66
N SER A 40 -2.78 -14.02 17.94
CA SER A 40 -1.58 -13.39 18.51
C SER A 40 -0.27 -13.86 17.84
N MET A 41 -0.30 -15.00 17.14
CA MET A 41 0.81 -15.50 16.34
C MET A 41 1.05 -14.75 15.03
N GLY A 42 0.18 -13.80 14.65
CA GLY A 42 0.29 -13.03 13.40
C GLY A 42 -0.25 -13.80 12.20
N ALA A 43 -1.52 -14.18 12.25
CA ALA A 43 -2.28 -14.73 11.13
C ALA A 43 -3.78 -14.52 11.43
N THR A 44 -4.64 -14.56 10.43
CA THR A 44 -6.09 -14.54 10.69
C THR A 44 -6.57 -15.85 11.34
N GLY A 45 -7.42 -15.74 12.36
CA GLY A 45 -7.84 -16.90 13.14
C GLY A 45 -8.51 -16.59 14.48
N GLY A 46 -8.38 -17.57 15.38
CA GLY A 46 -8.87 -17.51 16.76
C GLY A 46 -7.99 -16.64 17.63
N LEU A 47 -7.77 -17.04 18.88
CA LEU A 47 -6.96 -16.33 19.86
C LEU A 47 -5.45 -16.55 19.61
N GLN A 48 -5.07 -17.79 19.39
CA GLN A 48 -3.72 -18.31 19.17
C GLN A 48 -3.62 -19.25 17.97
N ILE A 49 -4.74 -19.83 17.50
CA ILE A 49 -4.74 -20.74 16.36
C ILE A 49 -5.09 -20.02 15.04
N PRO A 50 -4.52 -20.45 13.90
CA PRO A 50 -4.94 -19.96 12.60
C PRO A 50 -6.30 -20.56 12.22
N SER A 51 -7.05 -19.83 11.39
CA SER A 51 -8.22 -20.36 10.67
C SER A 51 -7.96 -20.47 9.17
N ALA A 52 -8.85 -21.12 8.44
CA ALA A 52 -8.79 -21.20 6.99
C ALA A 52 -9.22 -19.90 6.28
N TYR A 53 -9.83 -18.95 7.00
CA TYR A 53 -10.10 -17.62 6.48
C TYR A 53 -8.80 -16.83 6.34
N VAL A 54 -8.81 -15.84 5.45
CA VAL A 54 -7.70 -14.91 5.21
C VAL A 54 -8.19 -13.47 5.15
N LEU A 55 -7.28 -12.52 5.31
CA LEU A 55 -7.54 -11.12 4.97
C LEU A 55 -7.98 -11.02 3.50
N GLY A 56 -8.99 -10.20 3.23
CA GLY A 56 -9.44 -9.90 1.88
C GLY A 56 -8.32 -9.23 1.06
N SER A 57 -8.30 -9.41 -0.26
CA SER A 57 -7.30 -8.73 -1.09
C SER A 57 -7.45 -7.22 -0.95
N GLY A 58 -6.37 -6.55 -0.53
CA GLY A 58 -6.36 -5.12 -0.26
C GLY A 58 -6.76 -4.74 1.16
N GLU A 59 -6.92 -5.70 2.07
CA GLU A 59 -7.01 -5.43 3.50
C GLU A 59 -5.63 -5.48 4.15
N MET A 60 -5.40 -4.59 5.11
CA MET A 60 -4.23 -4.56 5.98
C MET A 60 -4.70 -4.68 7.43
N ALA A 61 -3.93 -5.37 8.25
CA ALA A 61 -4.21 -5.54 9.67
C ALA A 61 -3.00 -5.15 10.52
N LEU A 62 -3.18 -4.19 11.40
CA LEU A 62 -2.21 -3.84 12.44
C LEU A 62 -2.70 -4.44 13.74
N SER A 63 -1.88 -5.17 14.48
CA SER A 63 -2.29 -5.63 15.82
C SER A 63 -1.20 -5.45 16.85
N PHE A 64 -1.62 -5.22 18.09
CA PHE A 64 -0.81 -5.15 19.27
C PHE A 64 -1.41 -6.03 20.37
N GLY A 65 -0.60 -6.86 21.02
CA GLY A 65 -1.04 -7.66 22.15
C GLY A 65 0.12 -8.10 23.01
N ASP A 66 -0.20 -8.75 24.14
CA ASP A 66 0.77 -9.04 25.19
C ASP A 66 0.95 -10.54 25.46
N TYR A 67 0.36 -11.42 24.63
CA TYR A 67 0.50 -12.86 24.82
C TYR A 67 1.95 -13.35 24.64
N GLN A 68 2.49 -14.06 25.62
CA GLN A 68 3.77 -14.74 25.53
C GLN A 68 3.60 -16.24 25.74
N ASN A 69 4.30 -17.05 24.94
CA ASN A 69 4.40 -18.47 25.24
C ASN A 69 5.28 -18.68 26.50
N PRO A 70 4.75 -19.20 27.62
CA PRO A 70 5.49 -19.32 28.88
C PRO A 70 6.68 -20.31 28.80
N LYS A 71 6.76 -21.14 27.76
CA LYS A 71 7.90 -22.02 27.54
C LYS A 71 9.14 -21.29 27.03
N LEU A 72 9.01 -20.06 26.54
CA LEU A 72 10.15 -19.25 26.05
C LEU A 72 10.91 -18.53 27.17
N GLY A 73 10.37 -18.53 28.39
CA GLY A 73 10.93 -17.84 29.54
C GLY A 73 9.87 -17.03 30.28
N ASP A 74 10.30 -16.35 31.33
CA ASP A 74 9.51 -15.36 32.06
C ASP A 74 10.14 -13.99 31.86
N PHE A 75 9.36 -13.06 31.33
CA PHE A 75 9.81 -11.73 30.94
C PHE A 75 8.80 -10.68 31.41
N SER A 76 9.30 -9.66 32.09
CA SER A 76 8.50 -8.53 32.61
C SER A 76 7.89 -7.67 31.50
N ARG A 77 8.48 -7.66 30.31
CA ARG A 77 7.90 -7.06 29.10
C ARG A 77 7.64 -8.14 28.07
N HIS A 78 6.37 -8.26 27.67
CA HIS A 78 5.94 -9.16 26.61
C HIS A 78 5.00 -8.46 25.63
N GLN A 79 5.53 -8.09 24.46
CA GLN A 79 4.77 -7.34 23.46
C GLN A 79 4.86 -8.03 22.11
N ASN A 80 3.74 -8.07 21.40
CA ASN A 80 3.62 -8.58 20.05
C ASN A 80 2.99 -7.52 19.17
N PHE A 81 3.69 -7.16 18.10
CA PHE A 81 3.19 -6.31 17.04
C PHE A 81 3.08 -7.14 15.77
N THR A 82 1.95 -7.06 15.08
CA THR A 82 1.76 -7.77 13.80
C THR A 82 1.29 -6.80 12.73
N LEU A 83 1.81 -6.96 11.52
CA LEU A 83 1.41 -6.24 10.32
C LEU A 83 1.05 -7.26 9.25
N GLY A 84 -0.24 -7.35 8.91
CA GLY A 84 -0.79 -8.28 7.94
C GLY A 84 -1.29 -7.60 6.68
N PHE A 85 -1.25 -8.32 5.55
CA PHE A 85 -1.76 -7.89 4.26
C PHE A 85 -2.46 -9.04 3.54
N GLY A 86 -3.67 -8.84 3.05
CA GLY A 86 -4.28 -9.69 2.02
C GLY A 86 -3.74 -9.31 0.65
N VAL A 87 -2.74 -10.05 0.15
CA VAL A 87 -1.97 -9.65 -1.04
C VAL A 87 -2.70 -10.02 -2.32
N LEU A 88 -3.02 -11.30 -2.48
CA LEU A 88 -3.81 -11.83 -3.60
C LEU A 88 -5.11 -12.43 -3.07
N PRO A 89 -6.13 -12.67 -3.91
CA PRO A 89 -7.28 -13.45 -3.49
C PRO A 89 -6.84 -14.78 -2.85
N GLY A 90 -7.23 -14.99 -1.59
CA GLY A 90 -6.86 -16.20 -0.84
C GLY A 90 -5.45 -16.21 -0.23
N VAL A 91 -4.61 -15.18 -0.41
CA VAL A 91 -3.24 -15.16 0.11
C VAL A 91 -3.04 -14.01 1.08
N GLU A 92 -2.63 -14.32 2.31
CA GLU A 92 -2.21 -13.33 3.29
C GLU A 92 -0.74 -13.48 3.68
N LEU A 93 -0.11 -12.34 3.99
CA LEU A 93 1.23 -12.23 4.55
C LEU A 93 1.16 -11.48 5.87
N PHE A 94 1.91 -11.93 6.87
CA PHE A 94 2.04 -11.24 8.15
C PHE A 94 3.51 -11.11 8.53
N GLY A 95 3.93 -9.90 8.90
CA GLY A 95 5.12 -9.70 9.71
C GLY A 95 4.72 -9.68 11.19
N ARG A 96 5.52 -10.29 12.05
CA ARG A 96 5.38 -10.18 13.51
C ARG A 96 6.70 -9.75 14.13
N PHE A 97 6.62 -8.81 15.04
CA PHE A 97 7.70 -8.42 15.94
C PHE A 97 7.31 -8.80 17.37
N ALA A 98 8.06 -9.73 17.96
CA ALA A 98 7.92 -10.14 19.35
C ALA A 98 9.06 -9.54 20.18
N GLU A 99 8.72 -8.80 21.24
CA GLU A 99 9.68 -8.29 22.23
C GLU A 99 9.36 -8.92 23.58
N TYR A 100 10.16 -9.92 23.97
CA TYR A 100 10.10 -10.55 25.28
C TYR A 100 11.40 -10.23 26.01
N THR A 101 11.38 -9.27 26.93
CA THR A 101 12.60 -8.78 27.56
C THR A 101 12.40 -8.44 29.03
N ASN A 102 13.49 -8.49 29.78
CA ASN A 102 13.63 -7.86 31.08
C ASN A 102 14.49 -6.60 30.88
N PRO A 103 13.89 -5.40 30.75
CA PRO A 103 14.65 -4.19 30.45
C PRO A 103 15.65 -3.89 31.58
N ASN A 104 16.94 -3.81 31.25
CA ASN A 104 17.94 -3.30 32.17
C ASN A 104 17.96 -1.76 32.11
N LYS A 105 18.25 -1.10 33.24
CA LYS A 105 18.39 0.37 33.33
C LYS A 105 19.82 0.86 32.98
N ASP A 106 20.58 0.10 32.21
CA ASP A 106 22.01 0.38 31.96
C ASP A 106 22.22 1.66 31.12
N ALA A 107 23.47 2.14 31.12
CA ALA A 107 23.92 3.36 30.44
C ALA A 107 23.68 3.33 28.91
N ASP A 108 23.62 4.51 28.29
CA ASP A 108 23.34 4.66 26.85
C ASP A 108 24.31 3.83 25.98
N GLY A 109 23.78 3.14 24.96
CA GLY A 109 24.56 2.27 24.08
C GLY A 109 24.87 0.87 24.65
N ALA A 110 24.52 0.58 25.90
CA ALA A 110 24.64 -0.77 26.45
C ALA A 110 23.63 -1.74 25.80
N ARG A 111 24.03 -3.01 25.72
CA ARG A 111 23.16 -4.09 25.25
C ARG A 111 21.93 -4.17 26.16
N ASN A 112 20.76 -3.86 25.61
CA ASN A 112 19.48 -3.85 26.34
C ASN A 112 18.61 -5.05 25.93
N ALA A 113 19.19 -6.25 26.04
CA ALA A 113 18.54 -7.50 25.68
C ALA A 113 18.83 -8.57 26.74
N ASN A 114 18.02 -8.60 27.79
CA ASN A 114 17.85 -9.78 28.64
C ASN A 114 16.53 -10.48 28.25
N GLY A 115 16.56 -11.14 27.08
CA GLY A 115 15.42 -11.85 26.48
C GLY A 115 15.39 -11.76 24.95
N PRO A 116 14.53 -12.56 24.28
CA PRO A 116 14.46 -12.58 22.82
C PRO A 116 13.68 -11.40 22.23
N ARG A 117 14.26 -10.78 21.20
CA ARG A 117 13.54 -9.97 20.21
C ARG A 117 13.57 -10.73 18.88
N ASP A 118 12.41 -10.88 18.26
CA ASP A 118 12.30 -11.67 17.04
C ASP A 118 11.39 -10.99 16.00
N ILE A 119 11.85 -10.96 14.76
CA ILE A 119 11.10 -10.50 13.60
C ILE A 119 10.89 -11.70 12.70
N SER A 120 9.62 -12.09 12.53
CA SER A 120 9.23 -13.29 11.80
C SER A 120 8.23 -12.94 10.70
N ALA A 121 8.31 -13.61 9.55
CA ALA A 121 7.34 -13.51 8.47
C ALA A 121 6.50 -14.79 8.35
N ASN A 122 5.19 -14.62 8.18
CA ASN A 122 4.19 -15.67 8.03
C ASN A 122 3.49 -15.53 6.67
N ILE A 123 3.13 -16.66 6.07
CA ILE A 123 2.30 -16.74 4.86
C ILE A 123 1.18 -17.74 5.09
N LYS A 124 -0.01 -17.43 4.57
CA LYS A 124 -1.11 -18.38 4.48
C LYS A 124 -1.81 -18.26 3.15
N TRP A 125 -2.15 -19.42 2.60
CA TRP A 125 -2.91 -19.55 1.37
C TRP A 125 -4.17 -20.38 1.63
N GLN A 126 -5.32 -19.72 1.51
CA GLN A 126 -6.63 -20.36 1.41
C GLN A 126 -6.75 -20.97 0.01
N LEU A 127 -6.96 -22.29 -0.04
CA LEU A 127 -7.12 -23.01 -1.30
C LEU A 127 -8.39 -22.51 -2.02
N PRO A 128 -8.35 -22.31 -3.35
CA PRO A 128 -9.49 -21.83 -4.13
C PRO A 128 -10.50 -22.95 -4.39
N ILE A 129 -10.98 -23.58 -3.31
CA ILE A 129 -11.98 -24.65 -3.33
C ILE A 129 -13.26 -24.07 -2.73
N ASP A 130 -14.24 -23.80 -3.59
CA ASP A 130 -15.55 -23.27 -3.23
C ASP A 130 -16.63 -24.24 -3.70
N LEU A 131 -16.77 -25.35 -2.97
CA LEU A 131 -17.77 -26.39 -3.24
C LEU A 131 -18.81 -26.38 -2.12
N PRO A 132 -20.11 -26.37 -2.44
CA PRO A 132 -21.16 -26.39 -1.43
C PRO A 132 -20.99 -27.55 -0.44
N GLY A 133 -21.00 -27.24 0.85
CA GLY A 133 -20.89 -28.22 1.93
C GLY A 133 -19.48 -28.67 2.29
N LEU A 134 -18.43 -28.19 1.61
CA LEU A 134 -17.05 -28.39 2.04
C LEU A 134 -16.54 -27.21 2.89
N PRO A 135 -15.78 -27.47 3.96
CA PRO A 135 -15.13 -26.42 4.72
C PRO A 135 -14.06 -25.72 3.86
N LYS A 136 -13.78 -24.46 4.17
CA LYS A 136 -12.62 -23.76 3.62
C LYS A 136 -11.36 -24.45 4.10
N LEU A 137 -10.37 -24.57 3.21
CA LEU A 137 -9.08 -25.17 3.51
C LEU A 137 -7.98 -24.14 3.31
N ALA A 138 -7.00 -24.11 4.21
CA ALA A 138 -5.81 -23.29 4.06
C ALA A 138 -4.56 -24.03 4.52
N ILE A 139 -3.44 -23.68 3.91
CA ILE A 139 -2.11 -24.05 4.35
C ILE A 139 -1.34 -22.79 4.73
N GLY A 140 -0.48 -22.88 5.74
CA GLY A 140 0.33 -21.75 6.14
C GLY A 140 1.68 -22.17 6.71
N ALA A 141 2.57 -21.19 6.74
CA ALA A 141 3.88 -21.31 7.36
C ALA A 141 4.20 -20.03 8.14
N SER A 142 4.74 -20.21 9.33
CA SER A 142 5.19 -19.14 10.22
C SER A 142 6.70 -19.12 10.32
N ASP A 143 7.28 -17.95 10.56
CA ASP A 143 8.72 -17.74 10.76
C ASP A 143 9.57 -18.25 9.56
N LEU A 144 9.22 -17.77 8.37
CA LEU A 144 9.91 -18.09 7.10
C LEU A 144 11.24 -17.34 6.91
N SER A 145 11.42 -16.22 7.61
CA SER A 145 12.57 -15.34 7.46
C SER A 145 12.83 -14.60 8.77
N GLY A 146 14.08 -14.64 9.22
CA GLY A 146 14.52 -14.14 10.53
C GLY A 146 15.89 -14.76 10.87
N GLY A 147 16.70 -14.07 11.67
CA GLY A 147 18.00 -14.59 12.12
C GLY A 147 17.88 -15.65 13.23
N ALA A 148 16.76 -15.68 13.95
CA ALA A 148 16.47 -16.62 15.03
C ALA A 148 15.23 -17.45 14.68
N VAL A 149 15.19 -18.71 15.14
CA VAL A 149 14.11 -19.67 14.84
C VAL A 149 13.33 -19.94 16.13
N TYR A 150 12.40 -19.06 16.50
CA TYR A 150 11.64 -19.23 17.74
C TYR A 150 10.23 -19.79 17.51
N PHE A 151 9.66 -19.60 16.32
CA PHE A 151 8.22 -19.82 16.10
C PHE A 151 7.89 -20.53 14.77
N LYS A 152 8.88 -21.19 14.16
CA LYS A 152 8.72 -21.85 12.87
C LYS A 152 7.77 -23.04 12.93
N SER A 153 6.64 -22.91 12.25
CA SER A 153 5.62 -23.96 12.11
C SER A 153 5.03 -23.98 10.71
N GLN A 154 4.64 -25.16 10.23
CA GLN A 154 3.82 -25.33 9.03
C GLN A 154 2.50 -25.99 9.42
N TYR A 155 1.39 -25.55 8.84
CA TYR A 155 0.08 -26.07 9.21
C TYR A 155 -0.87 -26.20 8.02
N ALA A 156 -1.86 -27.06 8.18
CA ALA A 156 -3.06 -27.13 7.37
C ALA A 156 -4.28 -26.98 8.29
N VAL A 157 -5.30 -26.25 7.85
CA VAL A 157 -6.49 -25.97 8.64
C VAL A 157 -7.74 -25.99 7.77
N ALA A 158 -8.80 -26.58 8.31
CA ALA A 158 -10.15 -26.50 7.79
C ALA A 158 -10.97 -25.55 8.67
N SER A 159 -11.85 -24.76 8.08
CA SER A 159 -12.78 -23.93 8.83
C SER A 159 -14.09 -23.74 8.08
N ASP A 160 -15.17 -23.69 8.83
CA ASP A 160 -16.49 -23.42 8.29
C ASP A 160 -17.35 -22.65 9.30
N GLN A 161 -18.45 -22.08 8.83
CA GLN A 161 -19.40 -21.33 9.63
C GLN A 161 -20.79 -21.95 9.51
N TYR A 162 -21.29 -22.48 10.62
CA TYR A 162 -22.64 -23.01 10.74
C TYR A 162 -23.47 -22.12 11.68
N GLY A 163 -24.33 -21.29 11.09
CA GLY A 163 -25.12 -20.29 11.83
C GLY A 163 -24.22 -19.31 12.58
N PRO A 164 -24.39 -19.15 13.91
CA PRO A 164 -23.56 -18.26 14.72
C PRO A 164 -22.21 -18.87 15.12
N LEU A 165 -21.97 -20.16 14.85
CA LEU A 165 -20.74 -20.86 15.24
C LEU A 165 -19.80 -20.97 14.05
N ARG A 166 -18.59 -20.41 14.20
CA ARG A 166 -17.44 -20.69 13.34
C ARG A 166 -16.53 -21.69 14.03
N TRP A 167 -16.05 -22.69 13.31
CA TRP A 167 -15.10 -23.66 13.84
C TRP A 167 -13.84 -23.74 12.98
N SER A 168 -12.74 -24.11 13.61
CA SER A 168 -11.46 -24.39 12.95
C SER A 168 -10.86 -25.67 13.51
N LEU A 169 -10.37 -26.54 12.62
CA LEU A 169 -9.65 -27.75 12.98
C LEU A 169 -8.44 -27.89 12.08
N GLY A 170 -7.26 -28.08 12.65
CA GLY A 170 -6.04 -28.16 11.89
C GLY A 170 -4.95 -28.97 12.55
N TYR A 171 -3.90 -29.19 11.79
CA TYR A 171 -2.71 -29.88 12.23
C TYR A 171 -1.48 -29.06 11.86
N ALA A 172 -0.56 -28.92 12.81
CA ALA A 172 0.67 -28.17 12.62
C ALA A 172 1.89 -29.02 12.96
N ARG A 173 3.01 -28.68 12.33
CA ARG A 173 4.34 -29.23 12.62
C ARG A 173 5.27 -28.07 12.99
N GLY A 174 5.57 -27.98 14.28
CA GLY A 174 6.45 -26.98 14.86
C GLY A 174 7.91 -27.44 14.86
N THR A 175 8.83 -26.49 14.72
CA THR A 175 10.27 -26.69 14.88
C THR A 175 10.67 -26.32 16.32
N PRO A 176 11.58 -27.06 16.97
CA PRO A 176 12.10 -26.67 18.28
C PRO A 176 12.71 -25.26 18.25
N SER A 177 12.41 -24.43 19.26
CA SER A 177 12.95 -23.08 19.34
C SER A 177 14.48 -23.09 19.38
N LEU A 178 15.12 -22.06 18.81
CA LEU A 178 16.56 -21.98 18.57
C LEU A 178 17.15 -23.15 17.73
N GLY A 179 16.30 -23.98 17.11
CA GLY A 179 16.73 -25.16 16.36
C GLY A 179 17.38 -26.27 17.20
N ARG A 180 17.25 -26.25 18.53
CA ARG A 180 17.89 -27.23 19.43
C ARG A 180 16.91 -28.33 19.82
N ILE A 181 17.33 -29.59 19.67
CA ILE A 181 16.53 -30.75 20.08
C ILE A 181 16.25 -30.66 21.59
N GLY A 182 14.99 -30.85 21.99
CA GLY A 182 14.53 -30.73 23.38
C GLY A 182 13.94 -29.36 23.75
N ASN A 183 14.13 -28.33 22.91
CA ASN A 183 13.50 -27.03 23.11
C ASN A 183 12.00 -27.04 22.80
N PRO A 184 11.22 -26.12 23.40
CA PRO A 184 9.79 -26.03 23.17
C PRO A 184 9.46 -25.71 21.71
N LYS A 185 8.35 -26.28 21.24
CA LYS A 185 7.78 -25.99 19.93
C LYS A 185 6.53 -25.13 20.10
N VAL A 186 6.29 -24.25 19.15
CA VAL A 186 5.07 -23.44 19.07
C VAL A 186 4.20 -24.00 17.94
N LEU A 187 2.90 -24.16 18.23
CA LEU A 187 1.90 -24.74 17.32
C LEU A 187 2.37 -26.07 16.69
N ASP A 188 2.34 -27.14 17.49
CA ASP A 188 2.75 -28.50 17.09
C ASP A 188 1.65 -29.50 17.46
N GLY A 189 1.25 -30.33 16.50
CA GLY A 189 0.19 -31.31 16.65
C GLY A 189 -1.20 -30.80 16.23
N LEU A 190 -2.23 -31.45 16.75
CA LEU A 190 -3.63 -31.14 16.47
C LEU A 190 -4.05 -29.87 17.24
N PHE A 191 -4.67 -28.94 16.53
CA PHE A 191 -5.25 -27.74 17.13
C PHE A 191 -6.68 -27.54 16.62
N GLY A 192 -7.49 -26.81 17.38
CA GLY A 192 -8.83 -26.48 16.95
C GLY A 192 -9.59 -25.65 17.96
N GLY A 193 -10.69 -25.05 17.51
CA GLY A 193 -11.49 -24.15 18.33
C GLY A 193 -12.81 -23.75 17.69
N GLY A 194 -13.64 -23.10 18.49
CA GLY A 194 -14.92 -22.54 18.08
C GLY A 194 -15.02 -21.07 18.47
N GLU A 195 -15.66 -20.28 17.61
CA GLU A 195 -16.00 -18.89 17.82
C GLU A 195 -17.52 -18.73 17.64
N LEU A 196 -18.21 -18.41 18.73
CA LEU A 196 -19.67 -18.26 18.77
C LEU A 196 -20.06 -16.79 18.79
N LYS A 197 -20.79 -16.33 17.78
CA LYS A 197 -21.39 -14.99 17.74
C LYS A 197 -22.50 -14.86 18.79
N LEU A 198 -22.42 -13.82 19.61
CA LEU A 198 -23.36 -13.57 20.70
C LEU A 198 -24.57 -12.77 20.20
N GLY A 199 -25.57 -13.47 19.66
CA GLY A 199 -26.82 -12.87 19.18
C GLY A 199 -26.59 -11.86 18.04
N THR A 200 -27.24 -10.69 18.15
CA THR A 200 -27.05 -9.56 17.23
C THR A 200 -25.90 -8.64 17.64
N SER A 201 -25.23 -8.92 18.76
CA SER A 201 -24.07 -8.14 19.17
C SER A 201 -22.89 -8.37 18.22
N ARG A 202 -21.92 -7.46 18.30
CA ARG A 202 -20.63 -7.61 17.62
C ARG A 202 -19.58 -8.30 18.50
N ALA A 203 -20.03 -8.98 19.55
CA ALA A 203 -19.19 -9.75 20.43
C ALA A 203 -19.24 -11.24 20.06
N THR A 204 -18.11 -11.93 20.22
CA THR A 204 -17.96 -13.35 19.96
C THR A 204 -17.23 -14.00 21.14
N LEU A 205 -17.66 -15.22 21.49
CA LEU A 205 -17.03 -16.05 22.51
C LEU A 205 -16.14 -17.09 21.83
N LEU A 206 -14.90 -17.20 22.28
CA LEU A 206 -13.90 -18.10 21.72
C LEU A 206 -13.49 -19.14 22.74
N ALA A 207 -13.35 -20.38 22.29
CA ALA A 207 -12.71 -21.46 23.03
C ALA A 207 -11.89 -22.31 22.06
N GLU A 208 -10.62 -22.53 22.38
CA GLU A 208 -9.69 -23.24 21.48
C GLU A 208 -8.60 -23.98 22.23
N SER A 209 -7.90 -24.84 21.51
CA SER A 209 -6.71 -25.57 21.93
C SER A 209 -5.68 -25.47 20.83
N ASP A 210 -4.47 -25.00 21.17
CA ASP A 210 -3.34 -24.86 20.22
C ASP A 210 -2.48 -26.13 20.12
N GLY A 211 -2.94 -27.22 20.75
CA GLY A 211 -2.25 -28.51 20.88
C GLY A 211 -1.40 -28.62 22.14
N THR A 212 -1.06 -27.48 22.77
CA THR A 212 -0.25 -27.42 24.00
C THR A 212 -1.00 -26.82 25.18
N GLN A 213 -1.88 -25.87 24.92
CA GLN A 213 -2.64 -25.10 25.92
C GLN A 213 -4.07 -24.90 25.42
N ARG A 214 -4.97 -24.64 26.37
CA ARG A 214 -6.36 -24.27 26.08
C ARG A 214 -6.53 -22.79 26.30
N HIS A 215 -7.31 -22.13 25.44
CA HIS A 215 -7.58 -20.71 25.53
C HIS A 215 -9.08 -20.47 25.48
N ALA A 216 -9.57 -19.52 26.27
CA ALA A 216 -10.93 -19.02 26.15
C ALA A 216 -10.93 -17.49 26.23
N GLY A 217 -11.83 -16.84 25.50
CA GLY A 217 -11.80 -15.39 25.40
C GLY A 217 -13.06 -14.78 24.79
N LEU A 218 -13.08 -13.46 24.81
CA LEU A 218 -14.11 -12.64 24.19
C LEU A 218 -13.45 -11.73 23.15
N ARG A 219 -14.11 -11.57 22.01
CA ARG A 219 -13.71 -10.64 20.96
C ARG A 219 -14.86 -9.71 20.62
N TYR A 220 -14.55 -8.45 20.38
CA TYR A 220 -15.50 -7.42 20.01
C TYR A 220 -15.06 -6.73 18.71
N TYR A 221 -16.00 -6.59 17.77
CA TYR A 221 -15.81 -5.88 16.51
C TYR A 221 -16.53 -4.53 16.55
N SER A 222 -15.82 -3.44 16.28
CA SER A 222 -16.43 -2.11 16.20
C SER A 222 -17.23 -1.89 14.91
N ASP A 223 -17.90 -0.75 14.85
CA ASP A 223 -18.43 -0.16 13.63
C ASP A 223 -17.32 0.25 12.68
N GLN A 224 -17.63 0.23 11.37
CA GLN A 224 -16.72 0.77 10.38
C GLN A 224 -16.56 2.27 10.62
N ILE A 225 -15.32 2.71 10.73
CA ILE A 225 -14.94 4.08 11.03
C ILE A 225 -14.72 4.80 9.69
N SER A 226 -15.75 5.46 9.18
CA SER A 226 -15.75 6.07 7.84
C SER A 226 -14.64 7.10 7.64
N TRP A 227 -14.36 7.94 8.65
CA TRP A 227 -13.27 8.93 8.60
C TRP A 227 -11.88 8.30 8.60
N LEU A 228 -11.78 7.02 8.98
CA LEU A 228 -10.57 6.21 8.90
C LEU A 228 -10.68 5.19 7.74
N GLY A 229 -11.29 5.58 6.63
CA GLY A 229 -11.36 4.77 5.42
C GLY A 229 -12.15 3.46 5.60
N ASP A 230 -13.27 3.50 6.33
CA ASP A 230 -14.09 2.32 6.68
C ASP A 230 -13.32 1.26 7.49
N SER A 231 -12.28 1.65 8.23
CA SER A 231 -11.51 0.73 9.07
C SER A 231 -12.34 0.16 10.22
N GLN A 232 -11.96 -1.02 10.72
CA GLN A 232 -12.60 -1.67 11.85
C GLN A 232 -11.58 -1.96 12.96
N LEU A 233 -11.88 -1.53 14.17
CA LEU A 233 -11.17 -1.91 15.39
C LEU A 233 -11.74 -3.23 15.94
N VAL A 234 -10.86 -4.15 16.32
CA VAL A 234 -11.19 -5.44 16.92
C VAL A 234 -10.43 -5.58 18.24
N GLY A 235 -11.14 -5.77 19.35
CA GLY A 235 -10.54 -6.00 20.66
C GLY A 235 -10.77 -7.43 21.12
N THR A 236 -9.73 -8.10 21.63
CA THR A 236 -9.78 -9.47 22.13
C THR A 236 -9.19 -9.52 23.53
N VAL A 237 -9.86 -10.18 24.46
CA VAL A 237 -9.33 -10.55 25.78
C VAL A 237 -9.42 -12.06 25.91
N GLN A 238 -8.35 -12.68 26.39
CA GLN A 238 -8.24 -14.14 26.50
C GLN A 238 -7.61 -14.56 27.81
N ARG A 239 -7.86 -15.81 28.19
CA ARG A 239 -7.16 -16.51 29.26
C ARG A 239 -6.66 -17.85 28.76
N SER A 240 -5.40 -18.15 29.04
CA SER A 240 -4.77 -19.44 28.80
C SER A 240 -4.90 -20.33 30.04
N PHE A 241 -5.14 -21.62 29.82
CA PHE A 241 -5.39 -22.63 30.84
C PHE A 241 -4.50 -23.85 30.63
N GLY A 242 -4.00 -24.40 31.73
CA GLY A 242 -3.08 -25.55 31.72
C GLY A 242 -1.73 -25.19 31.10
N ALA A 243 -1.37 -23.91 31.09
CA ALA A 243 -0.11 -23.44 30.57
C ALA A 243 1.01 -23.73 31.58
N THR A 244 2.16 -24.17 31.07
CA THR A 244 3.34 -24.42 31.92
C THR A 244 4.58 -23.75 31.37
N THR A 245 5.45 -23.31 32.28
CA THR A 245 6.81 -22.87 31.95
C THR A 245 7.64 -24.04 31.42
N PHE A 246 8.85 -23.74 30.92
CA PHE A 246 9.82 -24.79 30.56
C PHE A 246 10.17 -25.72 31.74
N SER A 247 10.18 -25.20 32.97
CA SER A 247 10.42 -25.98 34.20
C SER A 247 9.19 -26.75 34.69
N GLY A 248 8.06 -26.68 33.99
CA GLY A 248 6.82 -27.39 34.35
C GLY A 248 5.98 -26.69 35.43
N GLN A 249 6.27 -25.44 35.78
CA GLN A 249 5.45 -24.66 36.71
C GLN A 249 4.20 -24.12 36.01
N ALA A 250 3.07 -24.02 36.73
CA ALA A 250 1.85 -23.44 36.21
C ALA A 250 2.05 -21.97 35.80
N ALA A 251 1.54 -21.59 34.62
CA ALA A 251 1.80 -20.31 33.98
C ALA A 251 0.56 -19.78 33.24
N ASP A 252 -0.64 -20.08 33.76
CA ASP A 252 -1.89 -19.54 33.24
C ASP A 252 -1.87 -18.00 33.28
N SER A 253 -2.29 -17.37 32.19
CA SER A 253 -2.20 -15.92 32.02
C SER A 253 -3.44 -15.37 31.34
N THR A 254 -3.69 -14.08 31.57
CA THR A 254 -4.74 -13.31 30.90
C THR A 254 -4.07 -12.26 30.03
N ASN A 255 -4.50 -12.19 28.78
CA ASN A 255 -3.86 -11.40 27.74
C ASN A 255 -4.90 -10.66 26.93
N PHE A 256 -4.45 -9.63 26.21
CA PHE A 256 -5.27 -8.89 25.28
C PHE A 256 -4.60 -8.80 23.90
N ASN A 257 -5.42 -8.53 22.90
CA ASN A 257 -4.98 -8.16 21.57
C ASN A 257 -5.95 -7.11 21.00
N VAL A 258 -5.41 -6.07 20.39
CA VAL A 258 -6.15 -5.04 19.69
C VAL A 258 -5.67 -5.00 18.25
N SER A 259 -6.60 -5.09 17.30
CA SER A 259 -6.32 -5.04 15.87
C SER A 259 -7.07 -3.89 15.19
N LEU A 260 -6.41 -3.19 14.28
CA LEU A 260 -7.01 -2.28 13.32
C LEU A 260 -6.95 -2.93 11.94
N ILE A 261 -8.12 -3.23 11.37
CA ILE A 261 -8.26 -3.77 10.01
C ILE A 261 -8.68 -2.61 9.11
N LEU A 262 -7.91 -2.37 8.04
CA LEU A 262 -8.10 -1.23 7.16
C LEU A 262 -8.06 -1.65 5.69
N PRO A 263 -9.02 -1.21 4.85
CA PRO A 263 -8.95 -1.40 3.41
C PRO A 263 -7.95 -0.39 2.83
N MET A 264 -6.96 -0.90 2.10
CA MET A 264 -5.93 -0.08 1.44
C MET A 264 -6.43 0.59 0.16
N GLY A 265 -7.57 0.14 -0.38
CA GLY A 265 -8.18 0.69 -1.60
C GLY A 265 -9.71 0.69 -1.55
N THR A 266 -10.31 1.46 -2.46
CA THR A 266 -11.78 1.48 -2.65
C THR A 266 -12.14 0.65 -3.88
N SER A 267 -13.18 -0.17 -3.79
CA SER A 267 -13.72 -0.92 -4.94
C SER A 267 -14.55 -0.02 -5.85
N ASP A 268 -14.68 -0.40 -7.11
CA ASP A 268 -15.49 0.36 -8.07
C ASP A 268 -16.97 0.43 -7.68
N ALA A 269 -17.52 -0.65 -7.10
CA ALA A 269 -18.88 -0.64 -6.55
C ALA A 269 -19.04 0.43 -5.45
N LYS A 270 -18.06 0.57 -4.55
CA LYS A 270 -18.08 1.61 -3.52
C LYS A 270 -17.94 3.01 -4.13
N ARG A 271 -17.08 3.19 -5.14
CA ARG A 271 -16.92 4.47 -5.85
C ARG A 271 -18.22 4.88 -6.55
N GLN A 272 -18.85 3.94 -7.24
CA GLN A 272 -20.12 4.17 -7.92
C GLN A 272 -21.23 4.52 -6.92
N ALA A 273 -21.32 3.81 -5.79
CA ALA A 273 -22.28 4.12 -4.74
C ALA A 273 -22.08 5.54 -4.16
N LYS A 274 -20.83 5.96 -3.92
CA LYS A 274 -20.51 7.33 -3.45
C LYS A 274 -20.92 8.40 -4.48
N ALA A 275 -20.61 8.18 -5.75
CA ALA A 275 -21.00 9.10 -6.82
C ALA A 275 -22.53 9.15 -6.99
N ASN A 276 -23.22 8.02 -6.91
CA ASN A 276 -24.68 7.97 -7.02
C ASN A 276 -25.41 8.58 -5.81
N ALA A 277 -24.78 8.58 -4.63
CA ALA A 277 -25.29 9.27 -3.45
C ALA A 277 -25.09 10.80 -3.52
N SER A 278 -24.28 11.29 -4.46
CA SER A 278 -24.08 12.73 -4.68
C SER A 278 -25.25 13.34 -5.47
N LYS A 279 -25.41 14.67 -5.41
CA LYS A 279 -26.46 15.36 -6.18
C LYS A 279 -26.30 15.08 -7.68
N PRO A 280 -27.34 14.60 -8.38
CA PRO A 280 -27.23 14.20 -9.78
C PRO A 280 -27.01 15.40 -10.70
N LEU A 281 -26.36 15.15 -11.84
CA LEU A 281 -26.32 16.09 -12.96
C LEU A 281 -27.72 16.23 -13.60
N PRO A 282 -28.02 17.38 -14.23
CA PRO A 282 -29.24 17.53 -15.04
C PRO A 282 -29.30 16.46 -16.13
N ALA A 283 -30.51 16.02 -16.47
CA ALA A 283 -30.73 15.12 -17.61
C ALA A 283 -30.16 15.75 -18.89
N LEU A 284 -29.61 14.93 -19.78
CA LEU A 284 -29.19 15.40 -21.11
C LEU A 284 -30.42 15.97 -21.82
N SER A 285 -30.31 17.19 -22.32
CA SER A 285 -31.38 17.80 -23.11
C SER A 285 -31.63 16.92 -24.34
N VAL A 286 -32.79 16.26 -24.37
CA VAL A 286 -33.31 15.71 -25.62
C VAL A 286 -33.51 16.92 -26.53
N LEU A 287 -32.86 16.93 -27.70
CA LEU A 287 -33.15 17.92 -28.74
C LEU A 287 -34.67 18.02 -28.86
N PRO A 288 -35.30 19.21 -28.69
CA PRO A 288 -36.73 19.30 -28.91
C PRO A 288 -37.00 18.81 -30.34
N ALA A 289 -38.01 17.97 -30.50
CA ALA A 289 -38.53 17.65 -31.83
C ALA A 289 -38.77 18.97 -32.58
N MET A 290 -38.43 19.00 -33.87
CA MET A 290 -38.46 20.18 -34.75
C MET A 290 -39.82 20.92 -34.85
N SER A 291 -40.82 20.57 -34.05
CA SER A 291 -42.15 21.17 -34.03
C SER A 291 -42.33 22.33 -33.04
N ASP A 292 -41.44 22.56 -32.08
CA ASP A 292 -41.67 23.54 -30.99
C ASP A 292 -40.77 24.81 -31.03
N LEU A 293 -40.13 25.11 -32.17
CA LEU A 293 -39.22 26.26 -32.31
C LEU A 293 -39.89 27.63 -32.49
N SER A 294 -41.18 27.80 -32.19
CA SER A 294 -41.87 29.05 -32.53
C SER A 294 -41.99 30.10 -31.43
N THR A 295 -41.61 29.85 -30.16
CA THR A 295 -41.69 30.89 -29.10
C THR A 295 -40.76 30.67 -27.90
N ALA A 296 -39.44 30.53 -28.11
CA ALA A 296 -38.47 30.58 -27.01
C ALA A 296 -37.59 31.83 -27.13
N ASP A 297 -37.59 32.59 -26.04
CA ASP A 297 -36.88 33.86 -25.80
C ASP A 297 -35.48 33.91 -26.43
N ALA A 298 -35.18 35.04 -27.10
CA ALA A 298 -33.89 35.33 -27.72
C ALA A 298 -32.81 35.68 -26.66
N GLY A 299 -32.53 34.76 -25.74
CA GLY A 299 -31.33 34.79 -24.93
C GLY A 299 -30.12 34.42 -25.79
N MET A 300 -29.02 35.18 -25.70
CA MET A 300 -27.76 34.85 -26.39
C MET A 300 -27.32 33.45 -25.99
N SER A 301 -27.33 32.50 -26.94
CA SER A 301 -26.72 31.18 -26.74
C SER A 301 -25.20 31.33 -26.65
N ALA A 302 -24.59 30.74 -25.62
CA ALA A 302 -23.15 30.79 -25.42
C ALA A 302 -22.40 30.26 -26.66
N THR A 303 -21.49 31.08 -27.19
CA THR A 303 -20.69 30.72 -28.37
C THR A 303 -19.67 29.62 -28.03
N ALA A 304 -19.06 29.02 -29.05
CA ALA A 304 -17.97 28.05 -28.84
C ALA A 304 -16.79 28.67 -28.07
N ALA A 305 -16.49 29.96 -28.32
CA ALA A 305 -15.45 30.70 -27.62
C ALA A 305 -15.81 30.88 -26.13
N ASP A 306 -17.05 31.31 -25.83
CA ASP A 306 -17.52 31.48 -24.45
C ASP A 306 -17.42 30.17 -23.66
N ARG A 307 -17.83 29.06 -24.28
CA ARG A 307 -17.73 27.72 -23.65
C ARG A 307 -16.30 27.27 -23.38
N MET A 308 -15.37 27.56 -24.29
CA MET A 308 -13.95 27.26 -24.08
C MET A 308 -13.33 28.16 -22.99
N ASP A 309 -13.71 29.44 -22.94
CA ASP A 309 -13.29 30.34 -21.86
C ASP A 309 -13.84 29.91 -20.50
N ASP A 310 -15.10 29.47 -20.45
CA ASP A 310 -15.73 28.91 -19.26
C ASP A 310 -15.01 27.66 -18.78
N LEU A 311 -14.70 26.73 -19.68
CA LEU A 311 -13.89 25.56 -19.35
C LEU A 311 -12.52 25.96 -18.78
N ALA A 312 -11.84 26.92 -19.39
CA ALA A 312 -10.56 27.40 -18.89
C ALA A 312 -10.69 28.01 -17.48
N ARG A 313 -11.75 28.77 -17.21
CA ARG A 313 -12.05 29.32 -15.88
C ARG A 313 -12.32 28.22 -14.85
N LEU A 314 -13.12 27.22 -15.21
CA LEU A 314 -13.46 26.09 -14.35
C LEU A 314 -12.22 25.26 -14.00
N LEU A 315 -11.41 24.89 -15.00
CA LEU A 315 -10.16 24.13 -14.79
C LEU A 315 -9.16 24.89 -13.91
N ARG A 316 -9.10 26.23 -14.03
CA ARG A 316 -8.30 27.06 -13.13
C ARG A 316 -8.88 27.09 -11.71
N SER A 317 -10.20 27.11 -11.57
CA SER A 317 -10.88 27.13 -10.27
C SER A 317 -10.68 25.83 -9.47
N ILE A 318 -10.52 24.70 -10.17
CA ILE A 318 -10.11 23.42 -9.56
C ILE A 318 -8.59 23.31 -9.41
N GLY A 319 -7.84 24.40 -9.63
CA GLY A 319 -6.43 24.53 -9.26
C GLY A 319 -5.44 23.82 -10.18
N LEU A 320 -5.81 23.50 -11.42
CA LEU A 320 -4.87 23.03 -12.44
C LEU A 320 -4.05 24.20 -13.01
N ASP A 321 -2.85 23.92 -13.50
CA ASP A 321 -1.93 24.92 -14.06
C ASP A 321 -1.78 24.77 -15.57
N ARG A 322 -1.27 25.81 -16.25
CA ARG A 322 -0.91 25.82 -17.68
C ARG A 322 -1.99 25.24 -18.59
N ILE A 323 -3.22 25.67 -18.35
CA ILE A 323 -4.39 25.21 -19.10
C ILE A 323 -4.41 25.86 -20.47
N ARG A 324 -4.57 25.03 -21.51
CA ARG A 324 -4.69 25.46 -22.91
C ARG A 324 -5.82 24.69 -23.59
N ILE A 325 -6.72 25.39 -24.25
CA ILE A 325 -7.91 24.80 -24.86
C ILE A 325 -7.96 25.17 -26.34
N GLY A 326 -8.28 24.20 -27.19
CA GLY A 326 -8.39 24.39 -28.64
C GLY A 326 -9.26 23.34 -29.31
N MET A 327 -9.46 23.49 -30.61
CA MET A 327 -10.25 22.57 -31.43
C MET A 327 -9.39 21.94 -32.53
N LEU A 328 -9.52 20.63 -32.72
CA LEU A 328 -9.01 19.89 -33.86
C LEU A 328 -10.21 19.36 -34.65
N GLY A 329 -10.71 20.15 -35.60
CA GLY A 329 -11.98 19.87 -36.26
C GLY A 329 -13.15 19.87 -35.26
N GLN A 330 -13.82 18.73 -35.07
CA GLN A 330 -14.89 18.53 -34.08
C GLN A 330 -14.38 17.93 -32.76
N GLN A 331 -13.06 17.93 -32.52
CA GLN A 331 -12.45 17.37 -31.32
C GLN A 331 -11.95 18.51 -30.43
N LEU A 332 -12.37 18.51 -29.17
CA LEU A 332 -11.89 19.47 -28.18
C LEU A 332 -10.57 18.98 -27.58
N VAL A 333 -9.54 19.81 -27.60
CA VAL A 333 -8.23 19.51 -27.01
C VAL A 333 -8.01 20.37 -25.78
N VAL A 334 -7.68 19.73 -24.66
CA VAL A 334 -7.45 20.37 -23.36
C VAL A 334 -6.09 19.94 -22.83
N GLU A 335 -5.13 20.85 -22.82
CA GLU A 335 -3.85 20.67 -22.15
C GLU A 335 -3.91 21.21 -20.72
N TYR A 336 -3.24 20.52 -19.81
CA TYR A 336 -3.14 20.95 -18.42
C TYR A 336 -1.90 20.37 -17.73
N GLU A 337 -1.43 21.05 -16.69
CA GLU A 337 -0.45 20.50 -15.74
C GLU A 337 -1.11 20.21 -14.39
N ASN A 338 -0.89 18.99 -13.89
CA ASN A 338 -1.41 18.55 -12.60
C ASN A 338 -0.27 18.46 -11.57
N TYR A 339 -0.31 19.31 -10.55
CA TYR A 339 0.48 19.17 -9.33
C TYR A 339 -0.40 19.18 -8.06
N ARG A 340 -1.72 19.02 -8.24
CA ARG A 340 -2.72 19.12 -7.17
C ARG A 340 -3.23 17.75 -6.74
N TYR A 341 -3.55 16.89 -7.69
CA TYR A 341 -4.09 15.55 -7.47
C TYR A 341 -2.96 14.53 -7.62
N LEU A 342 -2.13 14.45 -6.58
CA LEU A 342 -0.86 13.73 -6.63
C LEU A 342 -0.95 12.24 -6.26
N HIS A 343 -2.06 11.79 -5.67
CA HIS A 343 -2.29 10.37 -5.40
C HIS A 343 -2.34 9.56 -6.69
N ASN A 344 -3.00 10.12 -7.71
CA ASN A 344 -3.25 9.45 -8.97
C ASN A 344 -3.64 10.43 -10.07
N GLU A 345 -3.04 10.29 -11.25
CA GLU A 345 -3.36 11.15 -12.40
C GLU A 345 -4.83 10.98 -12.86
N ALA A 346 -5.45 9.82 -12.60
CA ALA A 346 -6.85 9.57 -12.89
C ALA A 346 -7.81 10.56 -12.20
N ASP A 347 -7.43 11.13 -11.05
CA ASP A 347 -8.27 12.11 -10.36
C ASP A 347 -8.35 13.43 -11.13
N ALA A 348 -7.21 13.93 -11.62
CA ALA A 348 -7.19 15.11 -12.48
C ALA A 348 -7.83 14.85 -13.84
N LEU A 349 -7.58 13.68 -14.45
CA LEU A 349 -8.21 13.29 -15.71
C LEU A 349 -9.74 13.28 -15.61
N GLY A 350 -10.30 12.72 -14.54
CA GLY A 350 -11.75 12.69 -14.35
C GLY A 350 -12.37 14.08 -14.25
N LEU A 351 -11.66 15.02 -13.62
CA LEU A 351 -12.08 16.41 -13.55
C LEU A 351 -11.98 17.11 -14.91
N VAL A 352 -10.86 16.93 -15.61
CA VAL A 352 -10.64 17.55 -16.93
C VAL A 352 -11.66 17.03 -17.93
N LEU A 353 -11.78 15.71 -18.08
CA LEU A 353 -12.72 15.09 -19.01
C LEU A 353 -14.16 15.42 -18.63
N GLY A 354 -14.52 15.33 -17.35
CA GLY A 354 -15.88 15.59 -16.89
C GLY A 354 -16.32 17.04 -17.11
N LEU A 355 -15.48 18.01 -16.76
CA LEU A 355 -15.77 19.42 -17.03
C LEU A 355 -15.76 19.70 -18.54
N ALA A 356 -14.79 19.14 -19.28
CA ALA A 356 -14.66 19.39 -20.71
C ALA A 356 -15.86 18.88 -21.50
N VAL A 357 -16.44 17.72 -21.17
CA VAL A 357 -17.62 17.24 -21.88
C VAL A 357 -18.87 18.02 -21.50
N GLU A 358 -19.03 18.45 -20.25
CA GLU A 358 -20.22 19.23 -19.83
C GLU A 358 -20.20 20.66 -20.38
N THR A 359 -19.02 21.23 -20.64
CA THR A 359 -18.88 22.57 -21.24
C THR A 359 -18.41 22.55 -22.69
N ALA A 360 -18.44 21.40 -23.36
CA ALA A 360 -17.95 21.30 -24.74
C ALA A 360 -18.75 22.22 -25.70
N PRO A 361 -18.11 22.82 -26.71
CA PRO A 361 -18.82 23.43 -27.84
C PRO A 361 -19.80 22.45 -28.49
N ALA A 362 -20.93 22.98 -28.97
CA ALA A 362 -21.92 22.16 -29.68
C ALA A 362 -21.30 21.47 -30.90
N GLY A 363 -21.63 20.19 -31.11
CA GLY A 363 -21.05 19.38 -32.20
C GLY A 363 -19.68 18.77 -31.88
N THR A 364 -19.15 18.93 -30.66
CA THR A 364 -17.93 18.22 -30.24
C THR A 364 -18.21 16.72 -30.16
N SER A 365 -17.48 15.93 -30.95
CA SER A 365 -17.59 14.47 -30.96
C SER A 365 -16.68 13.81 -29.94
N ARG A 366 -15.49 14.38 -29.70
CA ARG A 366 -14.45 13.79 -28.85
C ARG A 366 -13.70 14.85 -28.07
N VAL A 367 -13.28 14.49 -26.86
CA VAL A 367 -12.41 15.32 -26.00
C VAL A 367 -11.06 14.63 -25.84
N HIS A 368 -9.98 15.35 -26.05
CA HIS A 368 -8.60 14.97 -25.77
C HIS A 368 -8.08 15.74 -24.56
N ALA A 369 -7.66 15.02 -23.53
CA ALA A 369 -7.00 15.54 -22.34
C ALA A 369 -5.50 15.24 -22.43
N ILE A 370 -4.67 16.28 -22.53
CA ILE A 370 -3.22 16.20 -22.64
C ILE A 370 -2.61 16.57 -21.28
N THR A 371 -2.17 15.55 -20.55
CA THR A 371 -1.49 15.73 -19.27
C THR A 371 -0.05 16.15 -19.50
N ARG A 372 0.35 17.25 -18.87
CA ARG A 372 1.72 17.74 -18.88
C ARG A 372 2.35 17.72 -17.48
N LYS A 373 3.67 17.58 -17.43
CA LYS A 373 4.52 17.79 -16.26
C LYS A 373 5.78 18.53 -16.70
N VAL A 374 6.14 19.62 -16.02
CA VAL A 374 7.29 20.47 -16.38
C VAL A 374 7.25 20.89 -17.86
N GLY A 375 6.05 21.16 -18.39
CA GLY A 375 5.81 21.51 -19.80
C GLY A 375 5.90 20.36 -20.80
N GLN A 376 6.34 19.17 -20.39
CA GLN A 376 6.40 17.97 -21.24
C GLN A 376 5.07 17.22 -21.21
N ILE A 377 4.66 16.68 -22.34
CA ILE A 377 3.51 15.77 -22.40
C ILE A 377 3.94 14.44 -21.77
N VAL A 378 3.09 13.89 -20.89
CA VAL A 378 3.35 12.58 -20.26
C VAL A 378 2.25 11.56 -20.56
N LEU A 379 1.05 12.03 -20.91
CA LEU A 379 -0.11 11.20 -21.18
C LEU A 379 -1.10 11.97 -22.06
N GLU A 380 -1.63 11.29 -23.08
CA GLU A 380 -2.84 11.64 -23.79
C GLU A 380 -3.96 10.68 -23.36
N THR A 381 -5.15 11.23 -23.15
CA THR A 381 -6.38 10.47 -22.98
C THR A 381 -7.49 11.08 -23.82
N SER A 382 -8.27 10.28 -24.54
CA SER A 382 -9.40 10.78 -25.30
C SER A 382 -10.66 9.95 -25.09
N VAL A 383 -11.82 10.62 -25.11
CA VAL A 383 -13.13 10.00 -24.89
C VAL A 383 -14.16 10.54 -25.87
N ASP A 384 -15.11 9.70 -26.27
CA ASP A 384 -16.33 10.17 -26.93
C ASP A 384 -17.12 11.08 -25.98
N ALA A 385 -17.48 12.28 -26.45
CA ALA A 385 -18.06 13.30 -25.59
C ALA A 385 -19.42 12.87 -25.04
N LEU A 386 -20.28 12.31 -25.90
CA LEU A 386 -21.64 11.90 -25.53
C LEU A 386 -21.62 10.67 -24.62
N ALA A 387 -20.79 9.67 -24.93
CA ALA A 387 -20.63 8.49 -24.09
C ALA A 387 -20.13 8.85 -22.68
N TYR A 388 -19.19 9.79 -22.57
CA TYR A 388 -18.68 10.21 -21.26
C TYR A 388 -19.72 11.02 -20.48
N GLN A 389 -20.49 11.90 -21.13
CA GLN A 389 -21.61 12.60 -20.51
C GLN A 389 -22.68 11.63 -19.97
N ALA A 390 -23.03 10.59 -20.73
CA ALA A 390 -23.95 9.54 -20.30
C ALA A 390 -23.38 8.81 -19.07
N PHE A 391 -22.11 8.40 -19.14
CA PHE A 391 -21.39 7.74 -18.05
C PHE A 391 -21.38 8.55 -16.75
N LEU A 392 -21.20 9.88 -16.81
CA LEU A 392 -21.28 10.70 -15.61
C LEU A 392 -22.65 10.56 -14.91
N ARG A 393 -23.73 10.39 -15.66
CA ARG A 393 -25.10 10.29 -15.15
C ARG A 393 -25.44 8.87 -14.70
N ASP A 394 -25.32 7.88 -15.57
CA ASP A 394 -25.75 6.50 -15.32
C ASP A 394 -24.70 5.63 -14.60
N GLY A 395 -23.42 6.00 -14.68
CA GLY A 395 -22.30 5.25 -14.13
C GLY A 395 -21.91 3.99 -14.92
N ASP A 396 -22.49 3.73 -16.10
CA ASP A 396 -22.09 2.63 -16.98
C ASP A 396 -20.85 3.00 -17.80
N ALA A 397 -19.74 2.35 -17.47
CA ALA A 397 -18.45 2.59 -18.12
C ALA A 397 -18.27 1.83 -19.44
N SER A 398 -19.22 1.00 -19.88
CA SER A 398 -19.08 0.10 -21.02
C SER A 398 -18.69 0.82 -22.33
N LEU A 399 -19.51 1.79 -22.75
CA LEU A 399 -19.30 2.57 -23.98
C LEU A 399 -18.04 3.42 -23.92
N VAL A 400 -17.80 4.11 -22.79
CA VAL A 400 -16.59 4.90 -22.60
C VAL A 400 -15.35 4.02 -22.68
N ARG A 401 -15.34 2.87 -22.00
CA ARG A 401 -14.18 1.95 -22.01
C ARG A 401 -13.84 1.46 -23.42
N SER A 402 -14.85 1.17 -24.23
CA SER A 402 -14.65 0.74 -25.63
C SER A 402 -14.15 1.84 -26.56
N SER A 403 -14.56 3.09 -26.33
CA SER A 403 -14.25 4.23 -27.21
C SER A 403 -13.05 5.06 -26.74
N MET A 404 -12.58 4.85 -25.52
CA MET A 404 -11.48 5.59 -24.91
C MET A 404 -10.14 5.30 -25.58
N GLY A 405 -9.49 6.36 -26.06
CA GLY A 405 -8.11 6.37 -26.49
C GLY A 405 -7.17 6.74 -25.34
N SER A 406 -5.98 6.14 -25.30
CA SER A 406 -4.93 6.57 -24.38
C SER A 406 -3.56 6.24 -24.97
N GLY A 407 -2.64 7.18 -24.85
CA GLY A 407 -1.27 7.08 -25.37
C GLY A 407 -0.32 7.95 -24.56
N ARG A 408 0.98 7.79 -24.75
CA ARG A 408 1.99 8.60 -24.02
C ARG A 408 2.26 9.94 -24.69
N LEU A 409 2.15 9.96 -26.03
CA LEU A 409 2.27 11.13 -26.87
C LEU A 409 1.03 11.23 -27.77
N PRO A 410 0.62 12.45 -28.17
CA PRO A 410 -0.50 12.64 -29.07
C PRO A 410 -0.24 12.02 -30.44
N GLY A 411 -1.25 11.37 -31.01
CA GLY A 411 -1.21 10.84 -32.38
C GLY A 411 -1.44 11.89 -33.48
N TYR A 412 -1.55 13.18 -33.12
CA TYR A 412 -1.80 14.29 -34.03
C TYR A 412 -0.69 15.35 -33.94
N ASP A 413 -0.53 16.14 -35.00
CA ASP A 413 0.37 17.29 -35.00
C ASP A 413 -0.28 18.48 -34.26
N ASP A 414 0.45 19.05 -33.31
CA ASP A 414 0.03 20.21 -32.51
C ASP A 414 -0.29 21.43 -33.39
N SER A 415 0.36 21.54 -34.56
CA SER A 415 0.11 22.60 -35.53
C SER A 415 -1.31 22.59 -36.11
N GLY A 416 -1.98 21.44 -36.07
CA GLY A 416 -3.37 21.27 -36.50
C GLY A 416 -4.41 21.75 -35.49
N VAL A 417 -4.02 22.05 -34.25
CA VAL A 417 -4.95 22.49 -33.20
C VAL A 417 -5.20 23.99 -33.29
N GLN A 418 -6.46 24.37 -33.49
CA GLN A 418 -6.92 25.74 -33.43
C GLN A 418 -7.13 26.17 -31.98
N TRP A 419 -6.10 26.77 -31.38
CA TRP A 419 -6.15 27.24 -30.01
C TRP A 419 -7.13 28.40 -29.83
N ALA A 420 -7.87 28.39 -28.73
CA ALA A 420 -8.79 29.46 -28.38
C ALA A 420 -8.06 30.81 -28.25
N GLN A 421 -8.76 31.91 -28.52
CA GLN A 421 -8.17 33.23 -28.33
C GLN A 421 -8.10 33.59 -26.83
N GLY A 422 -7.31 34.61 -26.50
CA GLY A 422 -7.22 35.15 -25.15
C GLY A 422 -6.69 34.14 -24.13
N ASN A 423 -7.27 34.16 -22.92
CA ASN A 423 -6.76 33.38 -21.79
C ASN A 423 -6.95 31.88 -21.99
N ALA A 424 -8.01 31.41 -22.68
CA ALA A 424 -8.24 29.97 -22.86
C ALA A 424 -7.14 29.27 -23.69
N GLY A 425 -6.55 29.93 -24.69
CA GLY A 425 -5.46 29.35 -25.49
C GLY A 425 -4.05 29.77 -25.08
N ALA A 426 -3.88 30.59 -24.05
CA ALA A 426 -2.58 31.15 -23.66
C ALA A 426 -1.65 30.18 -22.91
N GLY A 427 -2.17 29.14 -22.26
CA GLY A 427 -1.33 28.19 -21.51
C GLY A 427 -0.59 28.81 -20.32
N SER A 428 -1.12 29.90 -19.72
CA SER A 428 -0.41 30.70 -18.73
C SER A 428 -0.01 29.90 -17.49
N ARG A 429 1.26 30.03 -17.09
CA ARG A 429 1.82 29.44 -15.86
C ARG A 429 1.47 30.27 -14.63
N LYS A 430 0.89 29.64 -13.62
CA LYS A 430 0.68 30.22 -12.28
C LYS A 430 1.71 29.73 -11.27
N SER A 431 2.09 28.45 -11.30
CA SER A 431 3.02 27.87 -10.33
C SER A 431 4.48 28.04 -10.75
N TRP A 432 5.17 29.00 -10.13
CA TRP A 432 6.58 29.27 -10.40
C TRP A 432 7.51 28.47 -9.50
N LEU A 433 7.18 28.40 -8.21
CA LEU A 433 7.91 27.66 -7.20
C LEU A 433 7.02 26.57 -6.60
N ARG A 434 7.52 25.34 -6.59
CA ARG A 434 6.89 24.22 -5.88
C ARG A 434 7.70 23.89 -4.63
N LEU A 435 7.02 23.79 -3.50
CA LEU A 435 7.59 23.38 -2.22
C LEU A 435 6.95 22.06 -1.81
N GLN A 436 7.78 21.08 -1.46
CA GLN A 436 7.33 19.78 -1.02
C GLN A 436 7.99 19.38 0.28
N ILE A 437 7.17 18.99 1.25
CA ILE A 437 7.63 18.53 2.56
C ILE A 437 7.57 17.00 2.58
N ARG A 438 8.71 16.35 2.81
CA ARG A 438 8.84 14.90 2.85
C ARG A 438 9.42 14.46 4.20
N PRO A 439 8.82 13.48 4.90
CA PRO A 439 9.47 12.88 6.05
C PRO A 439 10.60 11.95 5.58
N LEU A 440 11.72 11.98 6.29
CA LEU A 440 12.82 11.04 6.16
C LEU A 440 12.95 10.27 7.48
N LEU A 441 13.03 8.94 7.39
CA LEU A 441 13.13 8.07 8.55
C LEU A 441 14.24 7.05 8.33
N ASN A 442 15.31 7.20 9.11
CA ASN A 442 16.29 6.13 9.29
C ASN A 442 15.93 5.40 10.58
N TYR A 443 15.94 4.07 10.57
CA TYR A 443 15.57 3.29 11.74
C TYR A 443 16.20 1.91 11.76
N THR A 444 16.28 1.34 12.95
CA THR A 444 16.55 -0.07 13.18
C THR A 444 15.42 -0.67 14.01
N LEU A 445 15.04 -1.92 13.71
CA LEU A 445 13.97 -2.62 14.40
C LEU A 445 14.50 -3.95 14.94
N GLY A 446 14.15 -4.28 16.19
CA GLY A 446 14.43 -5.57 16.80
C GLY A 446 15.90 -5.88 17.03
N THR A 447 16.70 -4.89 17.43
CA THR A 447 18.14 -5.05 17.69
C THR A 447 18.39 -5.47 19.15
N GLU A 448 19.59 -5.92 19.46
CA GLU A 448 20.03 -6.20 20.83
C GLU A 448 20.16 -4.93 21.70
N TYR A 449 20.12 -3.73 21.10
CA TYR A 449 20.23 -2.44 21.78
C TYR A 449 18.86 -1.75 21.97
N GLY A 450 17.88 -2.05 21.11
CA GLY A 450 16.56 -1.45 21.18
C GLY A 450 15.53 -2.13 20.28
N ALA A 451 14.26 -2.06 20.69
CA ALA A 451 13.14 -2.55 19.90
C ALA A 451 12.94 -1.71 18.63
N PHE A 452 13.04 -0.39 18.75
CA PHE A 452 12.92 0.56 17.66
C PHE A 452 13.77 1.79 17.96
N ASP A 453 14.82 2.00 17.16
CA ASP A 453 15.68 3.18 17.23
C ASP A 453 15.56 3.93 15.91
N TYR A 454 15.49 5.26 15.95
CA TYR A 454 15.17 6.07 14.79
C TYR A 454 15.84 7.45 14.77
N SER A 455 15.96 8.01 13.57
CA SER A 455 16.21 9.42 13.30
C SER A 455 15.19 9.93 12.30
N LEU A 456 14.33 10.84 12.77
CA LEU A 456 13.28 11.49 11.99
C LEU A 456 13.76 12.86 11.52
N ALA A 457 13.61 13.15 10.24
CA ALA A 457 13.85 14.47 9.66
C ALA A 457 12.72 14.89 8.71
N ALA A 458 12.60 16.19 8.51
CA ALA A 458 11.80 16.78 7.46
C ALA A 458 12.73 17.28 6.34
N GLN A 459 12.46 16.85 5.11
CA GLN A 459 13.12 17.37 3.91
C GLN A 459 12.17 18.34 3.22
N LEU A 460 12.65 19.55 2.95
CA LEU A 460 11.98 20.52 2.09
C LEU A 460 12.63 20.47 0.72
N ARG A 461 11.87 20.00 -0.28
CA ARG A 461 12.24 20.08 -1.70
C ARG A 461 11.65 21.35 -2.30
N SER A 462 12.49 22.20 -2.87
CA SER A 462 12.07 23.38 -3.63
C SER A 462 12.39 23.17 -5.10
N THR A 463 11.41 23.30 -5.98
CA THR A 463 11.54 23.00 -7.41
C THR A 463 11.04 24.16 -8.27
N VAL A 464 11.84 24.57 -9.25
CA VAL A 464 11.53 25.60 -10.23
C VAL A 464 11.68 25.03 -11.63
N GLY A 465 10.59 24.94 -12.37
CA GLY A 465 10.63 24.62 -13.81
C GLY A 465 11.26 25.77 -14.59
N LEU A 466 12.28 25.49 -15.40
CA LEU A 466 13.05 26.47 -16.16
C LEU A 466 12.57 26.56 -17.61
N TRP A 467 12.63 25.43 -18.32
CA TRP A 467 12.10 25.27 -19.67
C TRP A 467 11.45 23.89 -19.81
N ARG A 468 11.04 23.52 -21.02
CA ARG A 468 10.33 22.25 -21.27
C ARG A 468 11.16 21.05 -20.82
N GLY A 469 10.70 20.38 -19.77
CA GLY A 469 11.33 19.21 -19.16
C GLY A 469 12.51 19.52 -18.25
N ALA A 470 12.89 20.79 -18.07
CA ALA A 470 13.99 21.16 -17.20
C ALA A 470 13.52 21.81 -15.90
N GLU A 471 14.13 21.39 -14.80
CA GLU A 471 13.90 21.98 -13.50
C GLU A 471 15.15 22.03 -12.64
N LEU A 472 15.27 23.11 -11.89
CA LEU A 472 16.23 23.22 -10.80
C LEU A 472 15.50 22.80 -9.53
N TYR A 473 16.08 21.86 -8.78
CA TYR A 473 15.55 21.49 -7.47
C TYR A 473 16.63 21.51 -6.39
N THR A 474 16.18 21.77 -5.17
CA THR A 474 17.02 21.82 -3.97
C THR A 474 16.35 21.07 -2.84
N ASP A 475 17.13 20.31 -2.07
CA ASP A 475 16.65 19.56 -0.91
C ASP A 475 17.37 20.04 0.35
N VAL A 476 16.61 20.55 1.32
CA VAL A 476 17.12 20.94 2.63
C VAL A 476 16.54 20.00 3.68
N VAL A 477 17.42 19.36 4.46
CA VAL A 477 17.03 18.40 5.50
C VAL A 477 17.20 19.03 6.88
N GLN A 478 16.14 18.93 7.69
CA GLN A 478 16.13 19.33 9.09
C GLN A 478 15.70 18.15 9.94
N ARG A 479 16.60 17.67 10.79
CA ARG A 479 16.30 16.67 11.81
C ARG A 479 15.29 17.21 12.81
N VAL A 480 14.31 16.36 13.13
CA VAL A 480 13.18 16.67 14.01
C VAL A 480 13.35 15.97 15.36
N SER A 481 13.66 14.68 15.36
CA SER A 481 13.76 13.88 16.59
C SER A 481 14.62 12.63 16.39
N ASN A 482 15.24 12.13 17.47
CA ASN A 482 15.92 10.83 17.49
C ASN A 482 15.58 10.04 18.74
N SER A 483 15.75 8.72 18.64
CA SER A 483 15.90 7.85 19.80
C SER A 483 17.30 7.99 20.43
N ARG A 484 17.42 7.65 21.71
CA ARG A 484 18.68 7.71 22.48
C ARG A 484 19.87 7.01 21.81
N ASN A 485 19.68 5.81 21.26
CA ASN A 485 20.79 5.07 20.63
C ASN A 485 21.32 5.71 19.32
N VAL A 486 20.63 6.73 18.78
CA VAL A 486 21.00 7.44 17.55
C VAL A 486 21.60 8.83 17.84
N GLU A 487 21.57 9.27 19.10
CA GLU A 487 22.22 10.50 19.55
C GLU A 487 23.76 10.40 19.44
N PRO A 488 24.52 11.53 19.51
CA PRO A 488 25.98 11.46 19.55
C PRO A 488 26.48 10.47 20.61
N ALA A 489 27.50 9.68 20.27
CA ALA A 489 28.04 8.58 21.08
C ALA A 489 27.11 7.35 21.26
N GLY A 490 25.87 7.40 20.77
CA GLY A 490 25.00 6.23 20.65
C GLY A 490 25.52 5.25 19.61
N ILE A 491 25.19 3.97 19.79
CA ILE A 491 25.68 2.90 18.90
C ILE A 491 25.20 3.03 17.45
N PHE A 492 24.05 3.67 17.24
CA PHE A 492 23.47 3.95 15.92
C PHE A 492 23.65 5.41 15.50
N ALA A 493 24.62 6.13 16.08
CA ALA A 493 24.89 7.53 15.72
C ALA A 493 25.16 7.73 14.21
N SER A 494 25.70 6.73 13.51
CA SER A 494 25.92 6.74 12.06
C SER A 494 24.63 6.77 11.24
N SER A 495 23.50 6.31 11.81
CA SER A 495 22.19 6.31 11.15
C SER A 495 21.43 7.62 11.32
N ARG A 496 22.01 8.59 12.04
CA ARG A 496 21.39 9.89 12.30
C ARG A 496 21.28 10.69 11.00
N GLN A 497 20.12 11.31 10.77
CA GLN A 497 19.92 12.20 9.62
C GLN A 497 20.87 13.40 9.70
N THR A 498 21.49 13.77 8.59
CA THR A 498 22.36 14.95 8.50
C THR A 498 21.51 16.21 8.24
N ASN A 499 21.85 17.33 8.88
CA ASN A 499 21.17 18.60 8.64
C ASN A 499 21.83 19.37 7.49
N GLY A 500 21.04 20.17 6.79
CA GLY A 500 21.53 21.15 5.82
C GLY A 500 21.11 20.84 4.38
N LEU A 501 21.78 21.49 3.45
CA LEU A 501 21.50 21.41 2.02
C LEU A 501 22.03 20.08 1.44
N GLN A 502 21.14 19.13 1.27
CA GLN A 502 21.45 17.78 0.78
C GLN A 502 21.66 17.76 -0.73
N THR A 503 20.83 18.48 -1.50
CA THR A 503 20.90 18.43 -2.97
C THR A 503 20.64 19.79 -3.59
N VAL A 504 21.37 20.09 -4.66
CA VAL A 504 21.09 21.16 -5.63
C VAL A 504 21.43 20.59 -7.00
N ALA A 505 20.42 20.39 -7.84
CA ALA A 505 20.62 19.74 -9.13
C ALA A 505 19.71 20.33 -10.20
N LEU A 506 20.25 20.36 -11.42
CA LEU A 506 19.50 20.62 -12.64
C LEU A 506 19.09 19.28 -13.23
N GLN A 507 17.78 19.07 -13.38
CA GLN A 507 17.18 17.89 -13.98
C GLN A 507 16.63 18.24 -15.36
N GLN A 508 16.82 17.34 -16.34
CA GLN A 508 16.24 17.43 -17.67
C GLN A 508 15.57 16.09 -18.04
N SER A 509 14.27 16.14 -18.31
CA SER A 509 13.45 15.01 -18.76
C SER A 509 12.93 15.25 -20.19
N PHE A 510 12.91 14.20 -21.00
CA PHE A 510 12.49 14.26 -22.40
C PHE A 510 12.15 12.87 -22.96
N TRP A 511 11.40 12.87 -24.06
CA TRP A 511 11.13 11.67 -24.84
C TRP A 511 12.24 11.45 -25.88
N LEU A 512 12.77 10.24 -25.95
CA LEU A 512 13.62 9.72 -27.02
C LEU A 512 12.75 8.87 -27.94
N GLY A 513 12.17 9.50 -28.96
CA GLY A 513 11.13 8.90 -29.78
C GLY A 513 9.84 8.63 -28.98
N GLU A 514 8.95 7.78 -29.50
CA GLU A 514 7.63 7.56 -28.91
C GLU A 514 7.60 6.59 -27.71
N ARG A 515 8.74 5.95 -27.42
CA ARG A 515 8.79 4.77 -26.52
C ARG A 515 9.80 4.86 -25.41
N SER A 516 10.71 5.84 -25.42
CA SER A 516 11.69 6.00 -24.35
C SER A 516 11.48 7.33 -23.65
N PHE A 517 11.25 7.28 -22.34
CA PHE A 517 11.27 8.45 -21.49
C PHE A 517 12.60 8.47 -20.73
N THR A 518 13.38 9.54 -20.90
CA THR A 518 14.70 9.67 -20.28
C THR A 518 14.74 10.90 -19.41
N SER A 519 15.35 10.75 -18.23
CA SER A 519 15.58 11.84 -17.30
C SER A 519 17.00 11.76 -16.76
N VAL A 520 17.74 12.85 -16.91
CA VAL A 520 19.13 12.97 -16.46
C VAL A 520 19.30 14.24 -15.63
N GLY A 521 20.15 14.19 -14.62
CA GLY A 521 20.43 15.31 -13.75
C GLY A 521 21.90 15.43 -13.41
N ALA A 522 22.35 16.66 -13.19
CA ALA A 522 23.70 16.94 -12.72
C ALA A 522 23.68 18.01 -11.63
N GLY A 523 24.58 17.87 -10.66
CA GLY A 523 24.63 18.80 -9.54
C GLY A 523 25.41 18.30 -8.35
N ARG A 524 25.06 18.86 -7.18
CA ARG A 524 25.53 18.42 -5.87
C ARG A 524 24.47 17.55 -5.22
N TYR A 525 24.81 16.33 -4.86
CA TYR A 525 23.94 15.34 -4.22
C TYR A 525 24.51 14.96 -2.85
N ASN A 526 23.70 14.29 -2.03
CA ASN A 526 24.12 13.69 -0.75
C ASN A 526 25.07 14.58 0.08
N TYR A 527 24.73 15.86 0.20
CA TYR A 527 25.46 16.94 0.88
C TYR A 527 26.77 17.38 0.18
N THR A 528 27.65 16.45 -0.18
CA THR A 528 29.02 16.76 -0.67
C THR A 528 29.37 16.12 -2.00
N ASP A 529 28.55 15.21 -2.51
CA ASP A 529 28.82 14.48 -3.73
C ASP A 529 28.55 15.37 -4.95
N ARG A 530 29.40 15.32 -5.97
CA ARG A 530 29.18 16.04 -7.24
C ARG A 530 29.18 15.06 -8.39
N GLY A 531 28.20 15.15 -9.28
CA GLY A 531 28.13 14.22 -10.39
C GLY A 531 26.82 14.28 -11.15
N ALA A 532 26.47 13.16 -11.76
CA ALA A 532 25.27 13.00 -12.56
C ALA A 532 24.56 11.69 -12.24
N GLU A 533 23.24 11.73 -12.35
CA GLU A 533 22.37 10.57 -12.19
C GLU A 533 21.28 10.58 -13.27
N GLY A 534 20.68 9.43 -13.55
CA GLY A 534 19.60 9.37 -14.51
C GLY A 534 18.92 8.02 -14.63
N GLU A 535 17.75 8.06 -15.24
CA GLU A 535 16.94 6.89 -15.60
C GLU A 535 16.45 7.03 -17.05
N SER A 536 16.49 5.92 -17.78
CA SER A 536 15.78 5.75 -19.04
C SER A 536 14.78 4.61 -18.90
N ILE A 537 13.54 4.86 -19.31
CA ILE A 537 12.42 3.93 -19.26
C ILE A 537 12.00 3.66 -20.70
N LEU A 538 12.23 2.45 -21.18
CA LEU A 538 11.78 1.99 -22.50
C LEU A 538 10.48 1.21 -22.32
N PHE A 539 9.41 1.70 -22.96
CA PHE A 539 8.13 1.02 -23.00
C PHE A 539 8.06 0.07 -24.20
N LEU A 540 7.71 -1.19 -23.94
CA LEU A 540 7.64 -2.19 -25.00
C LEU A 540 6.38 -2.01 -25.86
N PRO A 541 6.42 -2.35 -27.16
CA PRO A 541 5.31 -2.04 -28.06
C PRO A 541 4.20 -3.09 -28.10
N TRP A 542 4.45 -4.30 -27.60
CA TRP A 542 3.51 -5.42 -27.66
C TRP A 542 2.68 -5.60 -26.38
N ASN A 543 3.04 -4.93 -25.29
CA ASN A 543 2.35 -5.00 -24.00
C ASN A 543 2.67 -3.76 -23.14
N ASP A 544 2.18 -3.73 -21.90
CA ASP A 544 2.41 -2.62 -20.97
C ASP A 544 3.73 -2.73 -20.18
N ASP A 545 4.61 -3.65 -20.56
CA ASP A 545 5.89 -3.87 -19.88
C ASP A 545 6.89 -2.75 -20.16
N SER A 546 7.90 -2.66 -19.30
CA SER A 546 8.95 -1.66 -19.41
C SER A 546 10.33 -2.22 -19.07
N LEU A 547 11.35 -1.67 -19.72
CA LEU A 547 12.75 -1.84 -19.36
C LEU A 547 13.24 -0.53 -18.72
N HIS A 548 13.90 -0.65 -17.57
CA HIS A 548 14.45 0.46 -16.82
C HIS A 548 15.97 0.34 -16.78
N VAL A 549 16.64 1.44 -17.10
CA VAL A 549 18.08 1.58 -16.95
C VAL A 549 18.33 2.77 -16.05
N ARG A 550 19.05 2.57 -14.95
CA ARG A 550 19.41 3.63 -13.99
C ARG A 550 20.91 3.67 -13.81
N GLY A 551 21.43 4.87 -13.62
CA GLY A 551 22.84 5.07 -13.36
C GLY A 551 23.07 6.30 -12.50
N SER A 552 24.09 6.22 -11.66
CA SER A 552 24.61 7.34 -10.87
C SER A 552 26.13 7.29 -10.90
N TYR A 553 26.74 8.43 -11.17
CA TYR A 553 28.18 8.63 -11.14
C TYR A 553 28.49 9.89 -10.33
N MET A 554 29.18 9.74 -9.19
CA MET A 554 29.40 10.81 -8.22
C MET A 554 30.86 10.81 -7.75
N GLN A 555 31.38 12.01 -7.48
CA GLN A 555 32.68 12.23 -6.82
C GLN A 555 32.43 12.78 -5.42
N HIS A 556 32.83 12.01 -4.40
CA HIS A 556 32.75 12.43 -3.01
C HIS A 556 33.87 13.44 -2.69
N GLN A 557 33.50 14.64 -2.22
CA GLN A 557 34.43 15.76 -2.06
C GLN A 557 34.91 15.98 -0.61
N ALA A 558 34.37 15.27 0.38
CA ALA A 558 34.73 15.50 1.79
C ALA A 558 35.95 14.69 2.27
N ASP A 559 36.41 13.73 1.46
CA ASP A 559 37.60 12.93 1.75
C ASP A 559 38.89 13.66 1.33
N VAL A 560 40.00 13.37 2.01
CA VAL A 560 41.35 13.90 1.68
C VAL A 560 41.75 13.56 0.23
N LEU A 561 41.25 12.43 -0.28
CA LEU A 561 41.35 12.03 -1.69
C LEU A 561 39.92 11.79 -2.22
N PRO A 562 39.48 12.50 -3.28
CA PRO A 562 38.15 12.30 -3.84
C PRO A 562 37.91 10.84 -4.26
N ARG A 563 36.79 10.26 -3.81
CA ARG A 563 36.38 8.89 -4.15
C ARG A 563 35.24 8.90 -5.14
N VAL A 564 35.32 8.04 -6.16
CA VAL A 564 34.21 7.79 -7.09
C VAL A 564 33.21 6.81 -6.49
N LEU A 565 31.94 7.22 -6.48
CA LEU A 565 30.77 6.44 -6.12
C LEU A 565 29.95 6.22 -7.40
N GLU A 566 29.81 4.97 -7.81
CA GLU A 566 29.04 4.60 -8.99
C GLU A 566 28.10 3.45 -8.67
N ALA A 567 26.93 3.48 -9.28
CA ALA A 567 25.93 2.43 -9.14
C ALA A 567 25.04 2.43 -10.40
N TYR A 568 24.76 1.22 -10.92
CA TYR A 568 24.00 1.04 -12.15
C TYR A 568 23.00 -0.11 -11.99
N SER A 569 21.85 -0.02 -12.66
CA SER A 569 20.88 -1.12 -12.70
C SER A 569 20.17 -1.20 -14.04
N GLY A 570 19.97 -2.42 -14.52
CA GLY A 570 19.04 -2.73 -15.60
C GLY A 570 17.96 -3.68 -15.10
N SER A 571 16.69 -3.35 -15.31
CA SER A 571 15.56 -4.18 -14.88
C SER A 571 14.44 -4.23 -15.92
N TYR A 572 13.82 -5.41 -16.05
CA TYR A 572 12.62 -5.62 -16.83
C TYR A 572 11.43 -5.78 -15.90
N ARG A 573 10.36 -5.03 -16.19
CA ARG A 573 9.11 -5.06 -15.44
C ARG A 573 8.03 -5.71 -16.30
N TRP A 574 7.63 -6.90 -15.86
CA TRP A 574 6.49 -7.63 -16.41
C TRP A 574 5.20 -7.26 -15.66
N ARG A 575 4.23 -6.69 -16.38
CA ARG A 575 2.91 -6.35 -15.84
C ARG A 575 1.94 -7.49 -16.03
N MET A 576 1.59 -8.14 -14.93
CA MET A 576 0.57 -9.20 -14.92
C MET A 576 -0.83 -8.62 -15.10
N ASN A 577 -1.06 -7.42 -14.55
CA ASN A 577 -2.27 -6.62 -14.73
C ASN A 577 -1.97 -5.15 -14.40
N THR A 578 -2.99 -4.30 -14.43
CA THR A 578 -2.88 -2.84 -14.24
C THR A 578 -2.39 -2.43 -12.85
N THR A 579 -2.50 -3.30 -11.85
CA THR A 579 -2.11 -3.02 -10.45
C THR A 579 -0.99 -3.90 -9.93
N THR A 580 -0.55 -4.92 -10.68
CA THR A 580 0.37 -5.96 -10.21
C THR A 580 1.46 -6.22 -11.24
N TRP A 581 2.72 -6.18 -10.79
CA TRP A 581 3.86 -6.46 -11.65
C TRP A 581 5.01 -7.14 -10.90
N LEU A 582 5.84 -7.82 -11.68
CA LEU A 582 7.12 -8.38 -11.25
C LEU A 582 8.23 -7.61 -11.96
N GLU A 583 9.21 -7.13 -11.20
CA GLU A 583 10.39 -6.47 -11.72
C GLU A 583 11.62 -7.32 -11.40
N ALA A 584 12.34 -7.76 -12.42
CA ALA A 584 13.57 -8.53 -12.29
C ALA A 584 14.71 -7.78 -12.96
N GLY A 585 15.87 -7.73 -12.33
CA GLY A 585 17.00 -6.97 -12.86
C GLY A 585 18.33 -7.35 -12.26
N TYR A 586 19.38 -6.75 -12.80
CA TYR A 586 20.75 -6.89 -12.33
C TYR A 586 21.28 -5.52 -11.92
N GLN A 587 21.93 -5.45 -10.76
CA GLN A 587 22.37 -4.19 -10.16
C GLN A 587 23.82 -4.27 -9.71
N GLN A 588 24.53 -3.16 -9.85
CA GLN A 588 25.65 -2.81 -8.98
C GLN A 588 25.07 -1.95 -7.85
N TYR A 589 25.10 -2.50 -6.64
CA TYR A 589 24.58 -1.86 -5.44
C TYR A 589 25.56 -0.78 -4.93
N THR A 590 25.10 0.08 -4.02
CA THR A 590 25.91 1.19 -3.48
C THR A 590 27.15 0.75 -2.71
N ASP A 591 27.17 -0.48 -2.19
CA ASP A 591 28.34 -1.12 -1.59
C ASP A 591 29.30 -1.73 -2.64
N ARG A 592 29.05 -1.48 -3.93
CA ARG A 592 29.74 -2.02 -5.13
C ARG A 592 29.58 -3.51 -5.34
N SER A 593 28.83 -4.21 -4.50
CA SER A 593 28.47 -5.59 -4.78
C SER A 593 27.57 -5.63 -6.02
N THR A 594 27.67 -6.71 -6.79
CA THR A 594 26.81 -6.91 -7.96
C THR A 594 25.95 -8.13 -7.78
N GLY A 595 24.76 -8.10 -8.39
CA GLY A 595 23.92 -9.28 -8.45
C GLY A 595 22.46 -9.01 -8.79
N PRO A 596 21.65 -10.08 -8.81
CA PRO A 596 20.27 -10.00 -9.23
C PRO A 596 19.38 -9.37 -8.15
N SER A 597 18.28 -8.81 -8.62
CA SER A 597 17.17 -8.30 -7.83
C SER A 597 15.86 -8.78 -8.42
N VAL A 598 14.89 -9.09 -7.56
CA VAL A 598 13.51 -9.36 -7.94
C VAL A 598 12.58 -8.64 -6.98
N ALA A 599 11.54 -8.02 -7.50
CA ALA A 599 10.54 -7.31 -6.73
C ALA A 599 9.14 -7.57 -7.29
N PHE A 600 8.25 -8.08 -6.46
CA PHE A 600 6.82 -8.19 -6.74
C PHE A 600 6.12 -6.97 -6.14
N THR A 601 5.40 -6.19 -6.96
CA THR A 601 4.67 -5.00 -6.51
C THR A 601 3.20 -5.14 -6.82
N ARG A 602 2.35 -4.80 -5.85
CA ARG A 602 0.90 -4.72 -6.01
C ARG A 602 0.36 -3.43 -5.41
N TRP A 603 -0.46 -2.74 -6.20
CA TRP A 603 -1.18 -1.54 -5.81
C TRP A 603 -2.60 -1.86 -5.37
N PHE A 604 -3.02 -1.20 -4.31
CA PHE A 604 -4.38 -1.19 -3.78
C PHE A 604 -4.84 0.26 -3.75
N GLY A 605 -5.47 0.71 -4.84
CA GLY A 605 -5.71 2.15 -5.02
C GLY A 605 -4.40 2.92 -5.07
N ASP A 606 -4.12 3.69 -4.01
CA ASP A 606 -2.94 4.57 -3.90
C ASP A 606 -1.88 4.03 -2.94
N VAL A 607 -2.15 2.91 -2.26
CA VAL A 607 -1.18 2.21 -1.42
C VAL A 607 -0.50 1.12 -2.25
N ALA A 608 0.82 0.99 -2.16
CA ALA A 608 1.55 -0.09 -2.81
C ALA A 608 2.25 -0.99 -1.78
N LEU A 609 2.14 -2.30 -1.99
CA LEU A 609 2.92 -3.30 -1.28
C LEU A 609 3.96 -3.89 -2.24
N GLN A 610 5.23 -3.87 -1.85
CA GLN A 610 6.31 -4.49 -2.60
C GLN A 610 7.03 -5.53 -1.75
N LEU A 611 7.21 -6.72 -2.29
CA LEU A 611 8.07 -7.77 -1.73
C LEU A 611 9.32 -7.86 -2.60
N PHE A 612 10.51 -7.86 -2.01
CA PHE A 612 11.74 -7.89 -2.78
C PHE A 612 12.76 -8.87 -2.22
N ALA A 613 13.57 -9.42 -3.12
CA ALA A 613 14.78 -10.16 -2.80
C ALA A 613 15.93 -9.63 -3.63
N ARG A 614 17.08 -9.40 -3.00
CA ARG A 614 18.28 -8.81 -3.60
C ARG A 614 19.50 -9.59 -3.14
N LYS A 615 20.35 -9.98 -4.07
CA LYS A 615 21.62 -10.64 -3.78
C LYS A 615 22.76 -9.78 -4.29
N GLY A 616 23.72 -9.49 -3.41
CA GLY A 616 24.94 -8.76 -3.74
C GLY A 616 26.12 -9.43 -3.02
N GLY A 617 27.11 -9.91 -3.79
CA GLY A 617 28.21 -10.69 -3.22
C GLY A 617 27.71 -11.94 -2.49
N SER A 618 28.16 -12.12 -1.23
CA SER A 618 27.71 -13.21 -0.34
C SER A 618 26.40 -12.89 0.42
N ALA A 619 25.95 -11.63 0.40
CA ALA A 619 24.77 -11.19 1.13
C ALA A 619 23.49 -11.35 0.28
N THR A 620 22.42 -11.81 0.91
CA THR A 620 21.08 -11.84 0.31
C THR A 620 20.11 -11.20 1.30
N PHE A 621 19.38 -10.18 0.83
CA PHE A 621 18.35 -9.51 1.60
C PHE A 621 16.99 -9.83 1.03
N VAL A 622 16.04 -10.11 1.91
CA VAL A 622 14.61 -10.19 1.59
C VAL A 622 13.90 -9.14 2.42
N GLY A 623 12.91 -8.49 1.84
CA GLY A 623 12.21 -7.42 2.51
C GLY A 623 10.86 -7.10 1.91
N LEU A 624 10.21 -6.15 2.58
CA LEU A 624 8.90 -5.63 2.25
C LEU A 624 8.98 -4.11 2.29
N SER A 625 8.39 -3.46 1.30
CA SER A 625 8.19 -2.01 1.25
C SER A 625 6.70 -1.70 1.19
N LEU A 626 6.28 -0.72 1.97
CA LEU A 626 4.94 -0.16 1.94
C LEU A 626 5.04 1.29 1.44
N THR A 627 4.31 1.61 0.38
CA THR A 627 4.18 2.97 -0.15
C THR A 627 2.79 3.49 0.20
N VAL A 628 2.73 4.64 0.88
CA VAL A 628 1.49 5.31 1.26
C VAL A 628 1.55 6.78 0.85
N PRO A 629 0.43 7.35 0.39
CA PRO A 629 0.35 8.78 0.17
C PRO A 629 0.23 9.51 1.51
N LEU A 630 1.10 10.50 1.74
CA LEU A 630 1.03 11.38 2.92
C LEU A 630 0.47 12.76 2.58
N THR A 631 -0.27 12.87 1.48
CA THR A 631 -0.98 14.09 1.07
C THR A 631 -2.49 13.87 1.16
N PRO A 632 -3.31 14.93 1.20
CA PRO A 632 -4.71 14.81 0.82
C PRO A 632 -4.82 14.42 -0.66
N ARG A 633 -5.99 13.88 -1.05
CA ARG A 633 -6.30 13.55 -2.45
C ARG A 633 -6.42 14.81 -3.32
N GLU A 634 -6.99 15.89 -2.75
CA GLU A 634 -7.01 17.24 -3.32
C GLU A 634 -6.00 18.12 -2.57
N GLY A 635 -4.86 18.43 -3.21
CA GLY A 635 -3.83 19.30 -2.64
C GLY A 635 -4.10 20.79 -2.82
N MET A 636 -3.07 21.61 -2.57
CA MET A 636 -3.11 23.04 -2.87
C MET A 636 -3.18 23.26 -4.40
N GLY A 637 -4.10 24.14 -4.83
CA GLY A 637 -4.21 24.52 -6.25
C GLY A 637 -3.05 25.38 -6.75
N ALA A 638 -2.99 25.56 -8.06
CA ALA A 638 -1.96 26.36 -8.71
C ALA A 638 -2.00 27.85 -8.28
N GLY A 639 -0.82 28.39 -7.97
CA GLY A 639 -0.58 29.77 -7.52
C GLY A 639 0.92 30.04 -7.53
N LEU A 640 1.37 31.28 -7.32
CA LEU A 640 2.80 31.66 -7.45
C LEU A 640 3.75 30.67 -6.76
N ILE A 641 3.37 30.25 -5.55
CA ILE A 641 3.99 29.19 -4.77
C ILE A 641 2.95 28.10 -4.53
N GLN A 642 3.31 26.85 -4.79
CA GLN A 642 2.47 25.69 -4.53
C GLN A 642 3.14 24.78 -3.50
N VAL A 643 2.41 24.46 -2.42
CA VAL A 643 2.91 23.61 -1.33
C VAL A 643 2.25 22.23 -1.38
N SER A 644 3.05 21.18 -1.21
CA SER A 644 2.59 19.79 -1.20
C SER A 644 3.33 18.95 -0.16
N GLY A 645 2.82 17.77 0.12
CA GLY A 645 3.51 16.74 0.91
C GLY A 645 4.09 15.63 0.03
N ASN A 646 4.51 14.52 0.63
CA ASN A 646 5.00 13.35 -0.10
C ASN A 646 3.84 12.47 -0.62
N PRO A 647 3.59 12.40 -1.94
CA PRO A 647 2.46 11.62 -2.48
C PRO A 647 2.73 10.11 -2.52
N SER A 648 3.98 9.67 -2.32
CA SER A 648 4.39 8.26 -2.39
C SER A 648 5.48 7.98 -1.35
N TYR A 649 5.17 8.17 -0.07
CA TYR A 649 6.12 7.86 1.01
C TYR A 649 6.31 6.35 1.11
N THR A 650 7.55 5.90 0.93
CA THR A 650 7.88 4.47 0.95
C THR A 650 8.74 4.16 2.17
N GLN A 651 8.27 3.21 2.98
CA GLN A 651 9.04 2.67 4.09
C GLN A 651 9.31 1.19 3.86
N SER A 652 10.58 0.78 4.01
CA SER A 652 10.99 -0.61 3.78
C SER A 652 11.63 -1.23 5.01
N ILE A 653 11.26 -2.48 5.28
CA ILE A 653 11.93 -3.37 6.21
C ILE A 653 12.64 -4.46 5.42
N ARG A 654 13.84 -4.85 5.85
CA ARG A 654 14.59 -5.94 5.24
C ARG A 654 15.32 -6.74 6.30
N THR A 655 15.53 -8.01 6.01
CA THR A 655 16.36 -8.91 6.80
C THR A 655 17.41 -9.54 5.92
N GLN A 656 18.61 -9.75 6.48
CA GLN A 656 19.62 -10.56 5.82
C GLN A 656 19.24 -12.03 5.99
N ARG A 657 19.25 -12.78 4.90
CA ARG A 657 19.06 -14.23 4.93
C ARG A 657 20.36 -14.87 5.43
N THR A 658 20.26 -15.71 6.46
CA THR A 658 21.39 -16.48 6.97
C THR A 658 21.83 -17.56 5.96
N SER A 659 23.10 -17.92 6.00
CA SER A 659 23.71 -18.98 5.19
C SER A 659 24.77 -19.71 6.03
N ALA A 660 25.34 -20.80 5.50
CA ALA A 660 26.44 -21.49 6.18
C ALA A 660 27.65 -20.56 6.47
N LEU A 661 27.83 -19.50 5.67
CA LEU A 661 28.90 -18.51 5.80
C LEU A 661 28.49 -17.27 6.63
N VAL A 662 27.19 -17.07 6.87
CA VAL A 662 26.64 -15.93 7.60
C VAL A 662 25.57 -16.43 8.56
N THR A 663 25.96 -16.69 9.81
CA THR A 663 25.13 -17.36 10.82
C THR A 663 24.19 -16.42 11.59
N GLY A 664 24.29 -15.10 11.38
CA GLY A 664 23.48 -14.09 12.06
C GLY A 664 22.90 -13.03 11.11
N ASN A 665 21.83 -12.37 11.56
CA ASN A 665 21.22 -11.23 10.87
C ASN A 665 21.86 -9.92 11.37
N PHE A 666 23.09 -9.65 10.91
CA PHE A 666 23.82 -8.46 11.33
C PHE A 666 23.22 -7.19 10.74
N ILE A 667 23.26 -6.09 11.50
CA ILE A 667 22.83 -4.78 11.02
C ILE A 667 23.85 -4.29 9.99
N ALA A 668 23.47 -4.34 8.72
CA ALA A 668 24.25 -3.80 7.61
C ALA A 668 23.39 -2.79 6.86
N ASN A 669 23.43 -1.53 7.30
CA ASN A 669 22.53 -0.49 6.80
C ASN A 669 22.78 -0.14 5.32
N ASP A 670 24.02 -0.24 4.86
CA ASP A 670 24.42 0.19 3.50
C ASP A 670 24.62 -0.98 2.52
N ALA A 671 24.60 -2.23 3.01
CA ALA A 671 24.82 -3.40 2.17
C ALA A 671 23.67 -3.63 1.18
N VAL A 672 23.98 -3.99 -0.07
CA VAL A 672 23.02 -4.41 -1.11
C VAL A 672 21.84 -3.43 -1.24
N ARG A 673 22.12 -2.12 -1.22
CA ARG A 673 21.13 -1.07 -1.48
C ARG A 673 21.10 -0.75 -2.98
N PRO A 674 19.91 -0.73 -3.61
CA PRO A 674 19.79 -0.47 -5.04
C PRO A 674 20.22 0.96 -5.37
N VAL A 675 20.40 1.24 -6.67
CA VAL A 675 20.57 2.61 -7.16
C VAL A 675 19.38 3.45 -6.71
N ALA A 676 19.61 4.40 -5.82
CA ALA A 676 18.61 5.30 -5.28
C ALA A 676 18.86 6.69 -5.86
N LEU A 677 18.18 7.02 -6.95
CA LEU A 677 18.25 8.34 -7.57
C LEU A 677 17.57 9.37 -6.67
N ASN A 678 18.16 10.56 -6.54
CA ASN A 678 17.57 11.67 -5.79
C ASN A 678 16.34 12.24 -6.51
N TYR A 679 16.33 12.15 -7.85
CA TYR A 679 15.18 12.41 -8.69
C TYR A 679 14.62 11.12 -9.32
N GLN A 680 13.36 10.80 -9.02
CA GLN A 680 12.68 9.60 -9.53
C GLN A 680 11.63 9.99 -10.56
N PRO A 681 11.95 10.02 -11.87
CA PRO A 681 11.03 10.49 -12.91
C PRO A 681 9.74 9.67 -12.97
N GLU A 682 9.82 8.37 -12.67
CA GLU A 682 8.64 7.51 -12.64
C GLU A 682 7.61 7.98 -11.59
N VAL A 683 8.06 8.41 -10.42
CA VAL A 683 7.21 8.91 -9.33
C VAL A 683 6.79 10.36 -9.56
N GLU A 684 7.74 11.22 -9.91
CA GLU A 684 7.54 12.67 -10.05
C GLU A 684 6.71 13.05 -11.28
N LEU A 685 6.87 12.31 -12.38
CA LEU A 685 6.32 12.68 -13.70
C LEU A 685 5.34 11.63 -14.26
N LEU A 686 5.53 10.35 -13.97
CA LEU A 686 4.82 9.25 -14.64
C LEU A 686 3.88 8.44 -13.72
N ASN A 687 3.26 9.09 -12.73
CA ASN A 687 2.26 8.49 -11.84
C ASN A 687 2.71 7.17 -11.18
N SER A 688 3.97 7.09 -10.73
CA SER A 688 4.60 5.88 -10.21
C SER A 688 4.53 4.69 -11.18
N GLY A 689 4.69 4.97 -12.47
CA GLY A 689 4.66 3.99 -13.55
C GLY A 689 3.24 3.57 -13.95
N ARG A 690 2.20 4.23 -13.43
CA ARG A 690 0.79 3.90 -13.72
C ARG A 690 0.21 4.84 -14.78
N ILE A 691 0.83 4.83 -15.96
CA ILE A 691 0.45 5.60 -17.15
C ILE A 691 0.14 4.71 -18.36
N ALA A 692 0.06 3.40 -18.16
CA ALA A 692 -0.28 2.46 -19.22
C ALA A 692 -1.73 2.68 -19.69
N PRO A 693 -2.03 2.56 -21.00
CA PRO A 693 -3.39 2.74 -21.52
C PRO A 693 -4.44 1.85 -20.84
N SER A 694 -4.10 0.58 -20.56
CA SER A 694 -4.95 -0.36 -19.84
C SER A 694 -5.30 0.14 -18.44
N TYR A 695 -4.30 0.64 -17.70
CA TYR A 695 -4.48 1.18 -16.36
C TYR A 695 -5.43 2.39 -16.36
N ILE A 696 -5.25 3.33 -17.29
CA ILE A 696 -6.10 4.52 -17.36
C ILE A 696 -7.58 4.14 -17.60
N LYS A 697 -7.83 3.15 -18.48
CA LYS A 697 -9.18 2.61 -18.73
C LYS A 697 -9.81 1.93 -17.51
N ASP A 698 -9.00 1.29 -16.68
CA ASP A 698 -9.46 0.68 -15.42
C ASP A 698 -9.84 1.72 -14.36
N GLN A 699 -9.44 2.99 -14.52
CA GLN A 699 -9.73 4.05 -13.55
C GLN A 699 -11.02 4.84 -13.83
N LEU A 700 -11.88 4.44 -14.78
CA LEU A 700 -13.09 5.21 -15.13
C LEU A 700 -14.00 5.52 -13.94
N GLN A 701 -14.25 4.54 -13.05
CA GLN A 701 -15.08 4.78 -11.87
C GLN A 701 -14.42 5.72 -10.85
N ARG A 702 -13.08 5.71 -10.78
CA ARG A 702 -12.31 6.70 -10.01
C ARG A 702 -12.40 8.10 -10.61
N MET A 703 -12.32 8.21 -11.93
CA MET A 703 -12.48 9.47 -12.65
C MET A 703 -13.86 10.09 -12.38
N ARG A 704 -14.93 9.29 -12.48
CA ARG A 704 -16.30 9.72 -12.16
C ARG A 704 -16.44 10.14 -10.70
N GLU A 705 -15.92 9.34 -9.76
CA GLU A 705 -15.91 9.69 -8.33
C GLU A 705 -15.24 11.05 -8.10
N SER A 706 -14.06 11.27 -8.67
CA SER A 706 -13.33 12.55 -8.55
C SER A 706 -14.10 13.73 -9.12
N PHE A 707 -14.77 13.56 -10.26
CA PHE A 707 -15.65 14.58 -10.81
C PHE A 707 -16.76 14.98 -9.82
N TYR A 708 -17.45 14.01 -9.21
CA TYR A 708 -18.49 14.31 -8.23
C TYR A 708 -17.96 14.91 -6.92
N LEU A 709 -16.75 14.53 -6.50
CA LEU A 709 -16.13 15.05 -5.29
C LEU A 709 -15.62 16.49 -5.44
N PHE A 710 -15.00 16.82 -6.58
CA PHE A 710 -14.23 18.08 -6.70
C PHE A 710 -14.64 18.97 -7.88
N GLY A 711 -15.37 18.44 -8.87
CA GLY A 711 -15.68 19.13 -10.13
C GLY A 711 -17.14 19.56 -10.29
N ARG A 712 -18.10 18.69 -9.93
CA ARG A 712 -19.54 18.87 -10.23
C ARG A 712 -20.11 20.19 -9.73
N ASP A 713 -19.75 20.58 -8.50
CA ASP A 713 -20.26 21.81 -7.90
C ASP A 713 -19.70 23.08 -8.54
N LYS A 714 -18.67 22.98 -9.40
CA LYS A 714 -18.14 24.12 -10.16
C LYS A 714 -18.98 24.48 -11.38
N LEU A 715 -19.85 23.59 -11.84
CA LEU A 715 -20.72 23.84 -13.00
C LEU A 715 -21.88 24.80 -12.68
N ASN A 716 -22.12 25.13 -11.41
CA ASN A 716 -23.25 25.94 -10.95
C ASN A 716 -22.85 27.36 -10.57
#